data_AF-A0A2R4XIX0-F1
#
_entry.id   AF-A0A2R4XIX0-F1
#
_cell.length_a   1.000
_cell.length_b   1.000
_cell.length_c   1.000
_cell.angle_alpha   90.00
_cell.angle_beta   90.00
_cell.angle_gamma   90.00
#
_symmetry.space_group_name_H-M   'P 1'
#
loop_
_entity.id
_entity.type
_entity.pdbx_description
1 polymer ?
#
loop_
_entity_poly.entity_id
_entity_poly.type
_entity_poly.pdbx_seq_one_letter_code
_entity_poly.pdbx_strand_id
1 'polypeptide(L)'
;MAPLSSPPLSKHRTEATAELALPAVIPQSRYSELNIDLRLGTTATGINRHQHTLTIRNETDIEVIEYRKLLVTTGARATPLAITGADLPGVHYLRTYDDAQAIRQSASRCKRAIVIGGSFIGMEVAGTLRQQGLEVVIVERDTLLYKLHHSDVSTHFEAMLRKHGVECRLGQRPVRFEGKHHVSSVVLDTDEHLACDMIVIGAGVTPNVNWLLSSGIELQDGVRVNEYLQSSDPDIYAAGDVANAWHPVFRRQMRVEHWDNAGRQAKIAARNMAGEAEPYTHISYFFSHVFDQSYNVLGLTQEQCKRINRGALKKPPFEVLYLDQGVCEGFFTLGRASENTRAAETLIRDRVNLTRHFAKLKRASFALREVPGQVLFILQGGGAYGAFECGAIQALQEHGILPDLVAGVSIGAFNGAIIASNREHAAEALENFWRDVSTISPEFGDEATRRLIAGNQISTFGVPGFFSPRWMQSLTLRGPAPHKWTSLYDFSEAKELLEKYVDFPGLCNSPVRLLVTAVDIQTSDVVLFDSHVDQLSADHILASGSLPPAFDWTTIDGRHYWDAGIISNSPLEAVLQRVGSAGKQIYLIDLFTGKRAHMPENMMDVYSRREEIIFSERLRRDHNKQDLLMSHRRLIEQLMAQLSADKADRVRSEPLYQQLMGETAATQITRIMRESNPENPPSRAYDFSRPTVVKLIEDGYLTAKDVLQATKNRE
;
A
#
# COMPACT_ATOMS: atom_id res chain seq x y z
N MET A 1 15.88 -12.43 -32.93
CA MET A 1 16.78 -12.33 -31.75
C MET A 1 15.96 -12.61 -30.50
N ALA A 2 16.48 -13.35 -29.52
CA ALA A 2 15.75 -13.60 -28.26
C ALA A 2 15.47 -12.28 -27.51
N PRO A 3 14.44 -12.20 -26.65
CA PRO A 3 14.16 -11.00 -25.84
C PRO A 3 15.39 -10.54 -25.03
N LEU A 4 15.71 -9.25 -25.12
CA LEU A 4 16.92 -8.63 -24.54
C LEU A 4 16.59 -7.78 -23.29
N SER A 5 17.58 -7.62 -22.42
CA SER A 5 17.48 -6.73 -21.26
C SER A 5 17.59 -5.25 -21.67
N SER A 6 16.55 -4.45 -21.40
CA SER A 6 16.46 -3.02 -21.75
C SER A 6 17.27 -2.02 -20.90
N PRO A 7 17.62 -2.25 -19.61
CA PRO A 7 18.23 -1.22 -18.76
C PRO A 7 19.51 -0.54 -19.26
N PRO A 8 20.37 -1.15 -20.09
CA PRO A 8 21.65 -0.53 -20.34
C PRO A 8 21.74 0.22 -21.69
N LEU A 9 20.60 0.47 -22.35
CA LEU A 9 20.53 1.21 -23.63
C LEU A 9 21.06 2.65 -23.53
N SER A 10 20.92 3.32 -22.38
CA SER A 10 21.42 4.70 -22.14
C SER A 10 22.78 4.77 -21.45
N LYS A 11 23.30 3.65 -20.92
CA LYS A 11 24.41 3.62 -19.93
C LYS A 11 25.70 2.94 -20.42
N HIS A 12 25.70 2.31 -21.59
CA HIS A 12 26.86 1.53 -22.02
C HIS A 12 27.98 2.38 -22.63
N ARG A 13 29.14 2.33 -21.95
CA ARG A 13 30.47 2.59 -22.51
C ARG A 13 31.02 1.31 -23.12
N THR A 14 31.04 1.23 -24.43
CA THR A 14 31.96 0.34 -25.16
C THR A 14 32.56 1.13 -26.30
N GLU A 15 33.82 0.80 -26.64
CA GLU A 15 34.57 1.38 -27.76
C GLU A 15 33.68 1.52 -29.00
N ALA A 16 33.88 2.59 -29.77
CA ALA A 16 33.05 2.94 -30.93
C ALA A 16 32.93 1.81 -31.99
N THR A 17 33.77 0.78 -31.88
CA THR A 17 33.89 -0.39 -32.76
C THR A 17 33.29 -1.69 -32.22
N ALA A 18 32.84 -1.77 -30.96
CA ALA A 18 32.25 -2.99 -30.39
C ALA A 18 30.71 -3.00 -30.50
N GLU A 19 30.15 -4.12 -30.98
CA GLU A 19 28.70 -4.37 -31.03
C GLU A 19 28.09 -4.29 -29.62
N LEU A 20 26.87 -3.74 -29.49
CA LEU A 20 26.22 -3.59 -28.18
C LEU A 20 25.74 -4.97 -27.73
N ALA A 21 26.49 -5.63 -26.85
CA ALA A 21 26.10 -6.95 -26.33
C ALA A 21 25.10 -6.78 -25.17
N LEU A 22 23.81 -6.97 -25.44
CA LEU A 22 22.78 -7.04 -24.40
C LEU A 22 22.56 -8.50 -23.96
N PRO A 23 22.49 -8.77 -22.64
CA PRO A 23 22.13 -10.10 -22.18
C PRO A 23 20.67 -10.42 -22.53
N ALA A 24 20.42 -11.65 -22.96
CA ALA A 24 19.07 -12.18 -23.12
C ALA A 24 18.36 -12.26 -21.75
N VAL A 25 17.05 -11.97 -21.72
CA VAL A 25 16.25 -12.07 -20.50
C VAL A 25 16.13 -13.53 -20.05
N ILE A 26 15.88 -14.42 -21.01
CA ILE A 26 15.89 -15.87 -20.84
C ILE A 26 16.76 -16.44 -21.98
N PRO A 27 17.73 -17.34 -21.69
CA PRO A 27 18.49 -18.01 -22.73
C PRO A 27 17.58 -18.75 -23.70
N GLN A 28 17.89 -18.73 -25.01
CA GLN A 28 17.04 -19.33 -26.05
C GLN A 28 16.70 -20.81 -25.77
N SER A 29 17.63 -21.58 -25.21
CA SER A 29 17.42 -22.99 -24.87
C SER A 29 16.32 -23.22 -23.83
N ARG A 30 16.08 -22.26 -22.94
CA ARG A 30 15.13 -22.39 -21.82
C ARG A 30 13.67 -22.26 -22.24
N TYR A 31 13.37 -21.68 -23.40
CA TYR A 31 11.99 -21.57 -23.87
C TYR A 31 11.36 -22.95 -24.10
N SER A 32 12.07 -23.84 -24.79
CA SER A 32 11.61 -25.21 -25.03
C SER A 32 11.51 -26.03 -23.73
N GLU A 33 12.47 -25.86 -22.80
CA GLU A 33 12.44 -26.52 -21.49
C GLU A 33 11.22 -26.13 -20.65
N LEU A 34 10.76 -24.88 -20.80
CA LEU A 34 9.60 -24.34 -20.10
C LEU A 34 8.29 -24.49 -20.89
N ASN A 35 8.31 -25.17 -22.04
CA ASN A 35 7.18 -25.30 -22.96
C ASN A 35 6.57 -23.95 -23.38
N ILE A 36 7.41 -22.95 -23.66
CA ILE A 36 6.99 -21.62 -24.13
C ILE A 36 7.10 -21.57 -25.65
N ASP A 37 5.97 -21.44 -26.35
CA ASP A 37 5.92 -21.12 -27.78
C ASP A 37 6.30 -19.65 -28.01
N LEU A 38 7.52 -19.40 -28.50
CA LEU A 38 8.05 -18.06 -28.74
C LEU A 38 7.89 -17.67 -30.22
N ARG A 39 6.95 -16.76 -30.50
CA ARG A 39 6.71 -16.22 -31.85
C ARG A 39 7.31 -14.83 -32.03
N LEU A 40 8.48 -14.76 -32.67
CA LEU A 40 9.17 -13.51 -33.00
C LEU A 40 8.70 -12.97 -34.36
N GLY A 41 8.93 -11.68 -34.63
CA GLY A 41 8.51 -11.04 -35.91
C GLY A 41 7.00 -11.07 -36.14
N THR A 42 6.22 -11.29 -35.07
CA THR A 42 4.78 -11.51 -35.11
C THR A 42 4.11 -10.41 -34.31
N THR A 43 3.15 -9.71 -34.92
CA THR A 43 2.44 -8.57 -34.32
C THR A 43 1.01 -8.97 -33.98
N ALA A 44 0.61 -8.75 -32.72
CA ALA A 44 -0.80 -8.80 -32.35
C ALA A 44 -1.56 -7.60 -32.93
N THR A 45 -2.70 -7.85 -33.58
CA THR A 45 -3.44 -6.83 -34.34
C THR A 45 -4.89 -6.66 -33.90
N GLY A 46 -5.44 -7.60 -33.12
CA GLY A 46 -6.79 -7.47 -32.58
C GLY A 46 -7.13 -8.56 -31.56
N ILE A 47 -8.11 -8.28 -30.71
CA ILE A 47 -8.66 -9.22 -29.72
C ILE A 47 -10.17 -9.30 -29.94
N ASN A 48 -10.71 -10.52 -29.99
CA ASN A 48 -12.13 -10.77 -29.83
C ASN A 48 -12.37 -11.42 -28.46
N ARG A 49 -12.79 -10.60 -27.49
CA ARG A 49 -13.02 -11.06 -26.11
C ARG A 49 -14.15 -12.08 -25.98
N HIS A 50 -15.17 -12.02 -26.85
CA HIS A 50 -16.34 -12.92 -26.75
C HIS A 50 -16.00 -14.33 -27.23
N GLN A 51 -15.11 -14.43 -28.21
CA GLN A 51 -14.63 -15.70 -28.75
C GLN A 51 -13.32 -16.16 -28.08
N HIS A 52 -12.75 -15.34 -27.19
CA HIS A 52 -11.44 -15.55 -26.59
C HIS A 52 -10.34 -15.80 -27.64
N THR A 53 -10.26 -14.92 -28.64
CA THR A 53 -9.27 -15.05 -29.73
C THR A 53 -8.39 -13.82 -29.89
N LEU A 54 -7.13 -14.06 -30.27
CA LEU A 54 -6.10 -13.07 -30.59
C LEU A 54 -5.73 -13.21 -32.07
N THR A 55 -5.88 -12.13 -32.83
CA THR A 55 -5.42 -12.07 -34.21
C THR A 55 -3.96 -11.62 -34.25
N ILE A 56 -3.10 -12.46 -34.79
CA ILE A 56 -1.68 -12.17 -35.01
C ILE A 56 -1.37 -12.08 -36.50
N ARG A 57 -0.33 -11.33 -36.83
CA ARG A 57 0.16 -11.13 -38.19
C ARG A 57 1.67 -11.25 -38.22
N ASN A 58 2.20 -12.06 -39.13
CA ASN A 58 3.61 -12.04 -39.51
C ASN A 58 3.74 -11.38 -40.91
N GLU A 59 4.91 -11.45 -41.55
CA GLU A 59 5.12 -10.79 -42.85
C GLU A 59 4.24 -11.36 -43.99
N THR A 60 3.83 -12.63 -43.91
CA THR A 60 3.14 -13.34 -45.00
C THR A 60 1.68 -13.69 -44.69
N ASP A 61 1.33 -13.88 -43.42
CA ASP A 61 0.12 -14.55 -42.97
C ASP A 61 -0.57 -13.84 -41.79
N ILE A 62 -1.88 -14.09 -41.68
CA ILE A 62 -2.72 -13.71 -40.55
C ILE A 62 -3.24 -15.01 -39.92
N GLU A 63 -3.07 -15.13 -38.62
CA GLU A 63 -3.50 -16.29 -37.83
C GLU A 63 -4.36 -15.82 -36.65
N VAL A 64 -5.31 -16.67 -36.24
CA VAL A 64 -6.16 -16.45 -35.07
C VAL A 64 -5.83 -17.53 -34.04
N ILE A 65 -5.43 -17.10 -32.84
CA ILE A 65 -5.08 -17.97 -31.71
C ILE A 65 -6.19 -17.89 -30.65
N GLU A 66 -6.66 -19.04 -30.18
CA GLU A 66 -7.55 -19.12 -29.03
C GLU A 66 -6.76 -19.00 -27.71
N TYR A 67 -7.32 -18.30 -26.73
CA TYR A 67 -6.72 -18.17 -25.40
C TYR A 67 -7.71 -18.51 -24.30
N ARG A 68 -7.21 -19.02 -23.16
CA ARG A 68 -8.01 -19.07 -21.93
C ARG A 68 -7.83 -17.82 -21.08
N LYS A 69 -6.59 -17.35 -20.99
CA LYS A 69 -6.20 -16.10 -20.34
C LYS A 69 -5.24 -15.36 -21.26
N LEU A 70 -5.30 -14.03 -21.30
CA LEU A 70 -4.44 -13.17 -22.11
C LEU A 70 -3.73 -12.15 -21.23
N LEU A 71 -2.42 -11.97 -21.41
CA LEU A 71 -1.64 -10.94 -20.73
C LEU A 71 -1.05 -9.95 -21.74
N VAL A 72 -1.43 -8.68 -21.62
CA VAL A 72 -0.96 -7.59 -22.48
C VAL A 72 0.29 -6.94 -21.87
N THR A 73 1.43 -7.08 -22.54
CA THR A 73 2.74 -6.53 -22.14
C THR A 73 3.40 -5.73 -23.26
N THR A 74 2.61 -5.05 -24.09
CA THR A 74 3.09 -4.32 -25.29
C THR A 74 3.93 -3.07 -24.99
N GLY A 75 4.09 -2.73 -23.70
CA GLY A 75 4.91 -1.63 -23.23
C GLY A 75 4.51 -0.27 -23.79
N ALA A 76 5.51 0.59 -23.99
CA ALA A 76 5.35 1.93 -24.53
C ALA A 76 6.39 2.21 -25.64
N ARG A 77 6.10 3.22 -26.47
CA ARG A 77 6.99 3.77 -27.50
C ARG A 77 7.40 5.19 -27.16
N ALA A 78 8.53 5.66 -27.68
CA ALA A 78 8.91 7.07 -27.53
C ALA A 78 7.83 7.99 -28.12
N THR A 79 7.52 9.08 -27.42
CA THR A 79 6.52 10.05 -27.89
C THR A 79 7.09 10.88 -29.04
N PRO A 80 6.52 10.81 -30.26
CA PRO A 80 6.97 11.62 -31.38
C PRO A 80 6.76 13.11 -31.13
N LEU A 81 7.70 13.95 -31.53
CA LEU A 81 7.50 15.40 -31.56
C LEU A 81 6.77 15.80 -32.83
N ALA A 82 5.58 16.39 -32.69
CA ALA A 82 4.78 16.90 -33.80
C ALA A 82 5.27 18.29 -34.25
N ILE A 83 6.50 18.36 -34.75
CA ILE A 83 7.12 19.59 -35.29
C ILE A 83 7.75 19.32 -36.66
N THR A 84 7.85 20.35 -37.49
CA THR A 84 8.48 20.26 -38.81
C THR A 84 9.94 19.82 -38.68
N GLY A 85 10.36 18.84 -39.49
CA GLY A 85 11.73 18.33 -39.53
C GLY A 85 12.04 17.22 -38.51
N ALA A 86 11.06 16.76 -37.73
CA ALA A 86 11.23 15.67 -36.76
C ALA A 86 11.54 14.29 -37.41
N ASP A 87 11.38 14.17 -38.72
CA ASP A 87 11.66 13.01 -39.56
C ASP A 87 13.00 13.12 -40.33
N LEU A 88 13.74 14.22 -40.18
CA LEU A 88 15.03 14.41 -40.83
C LEU A 88 16.06 13.37 -40.37
N PRO A 89 16.93 12.87 -41.27
CA PRO A 89 18.08 12.09 -40.87
C PRO A 89 18.94 12.83 -39.83
N GLY A 90 19.40 12.10 -38.81
CA GLY A 90 20.11 12.68 -37.66
C GLY A 90 19.23 13.05 -36.47
N VAL A 91 17.91 12.96 -36.60
CA VAL A 91 16.96 13.02 -35.47
C VAL A 91 16.70 11.61 -34.95
N HIS A 92 16.98 11.38 -33.68
CA HIS A 92 16.89 10.06 -33.04
C HIS A 92 15.94 10.08 -31.84
N TYR A 93 15.35 8.93 -31.55
CA TYR A 93 14.69 8.61 -30.28
C TYR A 93 15.48 7.51 -29.58
N LEU A 94 15.23 7.26 -28.29
CA LEU A 94 15.87 6.16 -27.56
C LEU A 94 14.81 5.31 -26.85
N ARG A 95 14.49 4.14 -27.41
CA ARG A 95 13.63 3.14 -26.76
C ARG A 95 14.04 1.71 -27.05
N THR A 96 14.45 1.43 -28.28
CA THR A 96 14.81 0.09 -28.77
C THR A 96 16.32 -0.11 -28.81
N TYR A 97 16.73 -1.36 -29.05
CA TYR A 97 18.12 -1.67 -29.34
C TYR A 97 18.64 -0.94 -30.59
N ASP A 98 17.82 -0.92 -31.64
CA ASP A 98 18.16 -0.30 -32.92
C ASP A 98 18.32 1.22 -32.78
N ASP A 99 17.48 1.85 -31.98
CA ASP A 99 17.62 3.27 -31.62
C ASP A 99 18.98 3.57 -30.97
N ALA A 100 19.37 2.76 -29.98
CA ALA A 100 20.65 2.94 -29.29
C ALA A 100 21.84 2.76 -30.25
N GLN A 101 21.75 1.79 -31.17
CA GLN A 101 22.75 1.58 -32.20
C GLN A 101 22.82 2.76 -33.18
N ALA A 102 21.67 3.27 -33.64
CA ALA A 102 21.60 4.43 -34.54
C ALA A 102 22.23 5.68 -33.89
N ILE A 103 21.95 5.92 -32.61
CA ILE A 103 22.56 7.02 -31.84
C ILE A 103 24.08 6.85 -31.75
N ARG A 104 24.58 5.65 -31.44
CA ARG A 104 26.04 5.37 -31.37
C ARG A 104 26.73 5.61 -32.71
N GLN A 105 26.13 5.12 -33.80
CA GLN A 105 26.67 5.30 -35.15
C GLN A 105 26.69 6.78 -35.53
N SER A 106 25.61 7.52 -35.25
CA SER A 106 25.54 8.96 -35.49
C SER A 106 26.60 9.72 -34.67
N ALA A 107 26.71 9.41 -33.37
CA ALA A 107 27.65 10.07 -32.47
C ALA A 107 29.12 9.95 -32.93
N SER A 108 29.49 8.83 -33.57
CA SER A 108 30.85 8.64 -34.11
C SER A 108 31.23 9.59 -35.26
N ARG A 109 30.23 10.23 -35.89
CA ARG A 109 30.40 11.11 -37.07
C ARG A 109 30.04 12.56 -36.81
N CYS A 110 29.42 12.85 -35.67
CA CYS A 110 28.89 14.16 -35.30
C CYS A 110 29.85 14.89 -34.33
N LYS A 111 29.82 16.22 -34.34
CA LYS A 111 30.53 17.06 -33.37
C LYS A 111 29.59 17.71 -32.37
N ARG A 112 28.37 18.05 -32.79
CA ARG A 112 27.36 18.75 -31.99
C ARG A 112 26.06 17.97 -31.89
N ALA A 113 25.59 17.75 -30.68
CA ALA A 113 24.33 17.08 -30.39
C ALA A 113 23.38 17.97 -29.58
N ILE A 114 22.11 17.99 -29.95
CA ILE A 114 21.05 18.58 -29.14
C ILE A 114 20.24 17.45 -28.51
N VAL A 115 20.06 17.49 -27.19
CA VAL A 115 19.17 16.58 -26.48
C VAL A 115 17.91 17.32 -26.09
N ILE A 116 16.75 16.86 -26.57
CA ILE A 116 15.45 17.43 -26.24
C ILE A 116 14.87 16.66 -25.04
N GLY A 117 14.75 17.35 -23.90
CA GLY A 117 14.26 16.79 -22.64
C GLY A 117 15.36 16.65 -21.58
N GLY A 118 15.11 17.19 -20.39
CA GLY A 118 15.98 17.24 -19.22
C GLY A 118 15.53 16.31 -18.09
N SER A 119 14.96 15.16 -18.45
CA SER A 119 14.60 14.08 -17.51
C SER A 119 15.74 13.06 -17.36
N PHE A 120 15.49 11.96 -16.65
CA PHE A 120 16.44 10.86 -16.43
C PHE A 120 17.17 10.41 -17.70
N ILE A 121 16.42 9.99 -18.74
CA ILE A 121 17.01 9.49 -19.99
C ILE A 121 17.76 10.60 -20.74
N GLY A 122 17.17 11.80 -20.83
CA GLY A 122 17.81 12.92 -21.51
C GLY A 122 19.15 13.31 -20.89
N MET A 123 19.22 13.35 -19.56
CA MET A 123 20.46 13.63 -18.84
C MET A 123 21.49 12.51 -18.98
N GLU A 124 21.08 11.24 -18.96
CA GLU A 124 21.97 10.10 -19.20
C GLU A 124 22.55 10.12 -20.61
N VAL A 125 21.72 10.37 -21.63
CA VAL A 125 22.16 10.48 -23.03
C VAL A 125 23.12 11.67 -23.20
N ALA A 126 22.77 12.84 -22.67
CA ALA A 126 23.62 14.03 -22.74
C ALA A 126 24.98 13.78 -22.10
N GLY A 127 25.00 13.11 -20.94
CA GLY A 127 26.22 12.71 -20.26
C GLY A 127 27.07 11.75 -21.10
N THR A 128 26.45 10.72 -21.68
CA THR A 128 27.14 9.75 -22.55
C THR A 128 27.73 10.41 -23.79
N LEU A 129 26.96 11.22 -24.52
CA LEU A 129 27.43 11.93 -25.71
C LEU A 129 28.56 12.90 -25.37
N ARG A 130 28.46 13.60 -24.23
CA ARG A 130 29.51 14.51 -23.78
C ARG A 130 30.81 13.77 -23.45
N GLN A 131 30.72 12.61 -22.80
CA GLN A 131 31.89 11.76 -22.54
C GLN A 131 32.53 11.19 -23.81
N GLN A 132 31.77 11.08 -24.91
CA GLN A 132 32.28 10.71 -26.24
C GLN A 132 32.94 11.90 -26.98
N GLY A 133 32.96 13.09 -26.38
CA GLY A 133 33.67 14.26 -26.91
C GLY A 133 32.80 15.21 -27.72
N LEU A 134 31.49 14.96 -27.84
CA LEU A 134 30.59 15.87 -28.54
C LEU A 134 30.33 17.15 -27.72
N GLU A 135 30.07 18.25 -28.41
CA GLU A 135 29.43 19.44 -27.86
C GLU A 135 27.94 19.13 -27.68
N VAL A 136 27.43 19.27 -26.45
CA VAL A 136 26.06 18.86 -26.11
C VAL A 136 25.29 20.02 -25.52
N VAL A 137 24.10 20.27 -26.06
CA VAL A 137 23.12 21.20 -25.48
C VAL A 137 21.86 20.41 -25.11
N ILE A 138 21.40 20.53 -23.86
CA ILE A 138 20.07 20.09 -23.46
C ILE A 138 19.09 21.25 -23.64
N VAL A 139 17.97 20.98 -24.32
CA VAL A 139 16.81 21.89 -24.38
C VAL A 139 15.68 21.26 -23.57
N GLU A 140 15.23 21.96 -22.53
CA GLU A 140 14.13 21.53 -21.67
C GLU A 140 13.12 22.67 -21.52
N ARG A 141 11.84 22.33 -21.67
CA ARG A 141 10.74 23.30 -21.66
C ARG A 141 10.46 23.91 -20.28
N ASP A 142 11.00 23.30 -19.25
CA ASP A 142 10.89 23.68 -17.85
C ASP A 142 12.29 23.64 -17.21
N THR A 143 12.38 23.18 -15.97
CA THR A 143 13.58 22.87 -15.22
C THR A 143 13.98 21.39 -15.40
N LEU A 144 15.24 21.08 -15.15
CA LEU A 144 15.70 19.69 -15.13
C LEU A 144 14.96 18.90 -14.05
N LEU A 145 14.64 17.63 -14.34
CA LEU A 145 13.91 16.75 -13.42
C LEU A 145 12.62 17.40 -12.87
N TYR A 146 11.89 18.18 -13.68
CA TYR A 146 10.73 18.97 -13.25
C TYR A 146 9.69 18.18 -12.42
N LYS A 147 9.53 16.87 -12.69
CA LYS A 147 8.63 15.97 -11.94
C LYS A 147 9.01 15.81 -10.46
N LEU A 148 10.21 16.23 -10.03
CA LEU A 148 10.59 16.26 -8.62
C LEU A 148 10.02 17.47 -7.87
N HIS A 149 9.51 18.48 -8.58
CA HIS A 149 8.99 19.72 -7.99
C HIS A 149 9.94 20.35 -6.95
N HIS A 150 11.26 20.33 -7.23
CA HIS A 150 12.29 20.81 -6.32
C HIS A 150 13.37 21.62 -7.06
N SER A 151 13.19 22.93 -7.13
CA SER A 151 14.05 23.86 -7.86
C SER A 151 15.54 23.76 -7.48
N ASP A 152 15.87 23.59 -6.19
CA ASP A 152 17.28 23.49 -5.78
C ASP A 152 17.96 22.23 -6.32
N VAL A 153 17.22 21.11 -6.43
CA VAL A 153 17.72 19.86 -7.03
C VAL A 153 17.96 20.10 -8.52
N SER A 154 17.02 20.72 -9.24
CA SER A 154 17.18 21.09 -10.64
C SER A 154 18.40 21.97 -10.88
N THR A 155 18.58 23.01 -10.06
CA THR A 155 19.72 23.95 -10.11
C THR A 155 21.04 23.23 -9.84
N HIS A 156 21.05 22.29 -8.90
CA HIS A 156 22.22 21.47 -8.60
C HIS A 156 22.64 20.60 -9.80
N PHE A 157 21.69 19.94 -10.45
CA PHE A 157 21.97 19.13 -11.64
C PHE A 157 22.36 19.99 -12.84
N GLU A 158 21.78 21.17 -13.02
CA GLU A 158 22.18 22.12 -14.07
C GLU A 158 23.64 22.57 -13.90
N ALA A 159 24.02 22.94 -12.67
CA ALA A 159 25.41 23.31 -12.37
C ALA A 159 26.38 22.14 -12.60
N MET A 160 25.97 20.92 -12.25
CA MET A 160 26.75 19.70 -12.49
C MET A 160 26.94 19.43 -14.00
N LEU A 161 25.88 19.55 -14.80
CA LEU A 161 25.94 19.39 -16.26
C LEU A 161 26.86 20.44 -16.90
N ARG A 162 26.70 21.71 -16.53
CA ARG A 162 27.55 22.81 -17.02
C ARG A 162 29.02 22.61 -16.65
N LYS A 163 29.31 22.13 -15.44
CA LYS A 163 30.68 21.79 -15.01
C LYS A 163 31.32 20.71 -15.91
N HIS A 164 30.53 19.78 -16.44
CA HIS A 164 30.97 18.76 -17.40
C HIS A 164 30.92 19.24 -18.87
N GLY A 165 30.63 20.52 -19.10
CA GLY A 165 30.58 21.13 -20.43
C GLY A 165 29.33 20.79 -21.23
N VAL A 166 28.24 20.40 -20.57
CA VAL A 166 26.91 20.31 -21.18
C VAL A 166 26.20 21.63 -21.01
N GLU A 167 25.82 22.26 -22.12
CA GLU A 167 25.03 23.48 -22.10
C GLU A 167 23.55 23.17 -21.83
N CYS A 168 22.84 24.06 -21.13
CA CYS A 168 21.43 23.88 -20.78
C CYS A 168 20.62 25.11 -21.20
N ARG A 169 19.62 24.90 -22.06
CA ARG A 169 18.57 25.86 -22.46
C ARG A 169 17.27 25.45 -21.78
N LEU A 170 17.05 25.99 -20.58
CA LEU A 170 15.88 25.71 -19.74
C LEU A 170 14.75 26.72 -20.02
N GLY A 171 13.50 26.30 -19.87
CA GLY A 171 12.34 27.14 -20.18
C GLY A 171 12.13 27.44 -21.67
N GLN A 172 12.79 26.69 -22.56
CA GLN A 172 12.74 26.90 -24.02
C GLN A 172 12.26 25.64 -24.73
N ARG A 173 11.63 25.80 -25.89
CA ARG A 173 11.01 24.69 -26.62
C ARG A 173 11.45 24.66 -28.08
N PRO A 174 11.71 23.48 -28.67
CA PRO A 174 11.93 23.38 -30.11
C PRO A 174 10.61 23.65 -30.86
N VAL A 175 10.65 24.51 -31.86
CA VAL A 175 9.52 24.85 -32.75
C VAL A 175 9.62 24.08 -34.08
N ARG A 176 10.83 23.93 -34.62
CA ARG A 176 11.12 23.14 -35.81
C ARG A 176 12.58 22.71 -35.85
N PHE A 177 12.87 21.68 -36.62
CA PHE A 177 14.22 21.31 -37.02
C PHE A 177 14.45 21.66 -38.49
N GLU A 178 15.65 22.14 -38.80
CA GLU A 178 16.01 22.56 -40.15
C GLU A 178 17.13 21.68 -40.71
N GLY A 179 17.07 21.43 -42.02
CA GLY A 179 18.02 20.61 -42.75
C GLY A 179 17.50 20.27 -44.14
N LYS A 180 18.39 20.00 -45.10
CA LYS A 180 17.98 19.57 -46.47
C LYS A 180 17.89 18.05 -46.60
N HIS A 181 18.96 17.35 -46.23
CA HIS A 181 19.06 15.89 -46.29
C HIS A 181 19.40 15.27 -44.93
N HIS A 182 19.80 16.10 -43.97
CA HIS A 182 20.20 15.75 -42.62
C HIS A 182 19.98 16.99 -41.75
N VAL A 183 19.72 16.80 -40.47
CA VAL A 183 19.50 17.91 -39.54
C VAL A 183 20.74 18.80 -39.41
N SER A 184 20.55 20.11 -39.45
CA SER A 184 21.62 21.11 -39.30
C SER A 184 21.38 22.10 -38.17
N SER A 185 20.12 22.29 -37.75
CA SER A 185 19.78 23.20 -36.66
C SER A 185 18.44 22.90 -36.00
N VAL A 186 18.32 23.31 -34.74
CA VAL A 186 17.05 23.41 -33.99
C VAL A 186 16.67 24.87 -33.87
N VAL A 187 15.42 25.20 -34.18
CA VAL A 187 14.88 26.56 -33.95
C VAL A 187 14.01 26.52 -32.71
N LEU A 188 14.31 27.42 -31.77
CA LEU A 188 13.60 27.53 -30.50
C LEU A 188 12.44 28.53 -30.60
N ASP A 189 11.60 28.53 -29.58
CA ASP A 189 10.49 29.48 -29.40
C ASP A 189 10.95 30.92 -29.16
N THR A 190 12.23 31.12 -28.86
CA THR A 190 12.92 32.42 -28.78
C THR A 190 13.43 32.92 -30.14
N ASP A 191 13.16 32.21 -31.23
CA ASP A 191 13.78 32.39 -32.56
C ASP A 191 15.31 32.18 -32.58
N GLU A 192 15.90 31.62 -31.52
CA GLU A 192 17.31 31.20 -31.52
C GLU A 192 17.50 29.94 -32.39
N HIS A 193 18.55 29.94 -33.23
CA HIS A 193 18.94 28.79 -34.04
C HIS A 193 20.17 28.11 -33.42
N LEU A 194 20.00 26.88 -32.92
CA LEU A 194 21.09 26.06 -32.41
C LEU A 194 21.61 25.13 -33.50
N ALA A 195 22.84 25.34 -33.96
CA ALA A 195 23.47 24.48 -34.96
C ALA A 195 23.83 23.09 -34.38
N CYS A 196 23.53 22.02 -35.10
CA CYS A 196 23.75 20.66 -34.65
C CYS A 196 23.93 19.67 -35.80
N ASP A 197 24.54 18.52 -35.51
CA ASP A 197 24.72 17.44 -36.46
C ASP A 197 23.83 16.23 -36.12
N MET A 198 23.28 16.19 -34.90
CA MET A 198 22.31 15.20 -34.46
C MET A 198 21.40 15.75 -33.35
N ILE A 199 20.21 15.18 -33.25
CA ILE A 199 19.24 15.43 -32.19
C ILE A 199 18.87 14.10 -31.53
N VAL A 200 18.79 14.06 -30.20
CA VAL A 200 18.20 12.93 -29.48
C VAL A 200 17.00 13.40 -28.66
N ILE A 201 15.85 12.78 -28.87
CA ILE A 201 14.59 13.17 -28.24
C ILE A 201 14.26 12.22 -27.09
N GLY A 202 14.19 12.80 -25.89
CA GLY A 202 13.79 12.16 -24.64
C GLY A 202 12.53 12.79 -24.04
N ALA A 203 11.49 13.00 -24.86
CA ALA A 203 10.27 13.74 -24.49
C ALA A 203 9.17 12.88 -23.82
N GLY A 204 9.53 11.72 -23.27
CA GLY A 204 8.60 10.76 -22.65
C GLY A 204 8.15 9.64 -23.60
N VAL A 205 7.20 8.83 -23.13
CA VAL A 205 6.69 7.66 -23.85
C VAL A 205 5.16 7.65 -23.90
N THR A 206 4.61 6.94 -24.87
CA THR A 206 3.17 6.70 -25.07
C THR A 206 2.91 5.20 -25.03
N PRO A 207 1.91 4.69 -24.28
CA PRO A 207 1.63 3.26 -24.21
C PRO A 207 1.15 2.68 -25.56
N ASN A 208 1.49 1.42 -25.82
CA ASN A 208 1.18 0.74 -27.09
C ASN A 208 -0.20 0.08 -27.03
N VAL A 209 -1.24 0.90 -27.12
CA VAL A 209 -2.66 0.49 -26.99
C VAL A 209 -3.48 0.60 -28.27
N ASN A 210 -2.92 1.14 -29.37
CA ASN A 210 -3.71 1.43 -30.58
C ASN A 210 -4.40 0.19 -31.18
N TRP A 211 -3.77 -0.99 -31.06
CA TRP A 211 -4.33 -2.26 -31.54
C TRP A 211 -5.48 -2.81 -30.67
N LEU A 212 -5.73 -2.17 -29.52
CA LEU A 212 -6.80 -2.53 -28.58
C LEU A 212 -8.05 -1.67 -28.73
N LEU A 213 -8.03 -0.63 -29.57
CA LEU A 213 -9.13 0.35 -29.66
C LEU A 213 -10.49 -0.29 -29.99
N SER A 214 -10.51 -1.36 -30.79
CA SER A 214 -11.72 -2.10 -31.16
C SER A 214 -12.03 -3.31 -30.25
N SER A 215 -11.20 -3.60 -29.24
CA SER A 215 -11.36 -4.77 -28.37
C SER A 215 -12.43 -4.61 -27.28
N GLY A 216 -12.92 -3.38 -27.07
CA GLY A 216 -13.80 -3.01 -25.97
C GLY A 216 -13.12 -2.95 -24.60
N ILE A 217 -11.80 -3.17 -24.51
CA ILE A 217 -11.05 -3.06 -23.25
C ILE A 217 -10.97 -1.60 -22.82
N GLU A 218 -11.19 -1.33 -21.55
CA GLU A 218 -11.03 0.03 -21.00
C GLU A 218 -9.59 0.51 -21.15
N LEU A 219 -9.43 1.64 -21.85
CA LEU A 219 -8.13 2.29 -22.06
C LEU A 219 -8.15 3.70 -21.45
N GLN A 220 -7.13 4.03 -20.68
CA GLN A 220 -6.93 5.36 -20.09
C GLN A 220 -5.43 5.54 -19.85
N ASP A 221 -4.73 6.26 -20.74
CA ASP A 221 -3.25 6.33 -20.74
C ASP A 221 -2.59 4.96 -20.50
N GLY A 222 -3.03 3.93 -21.24
CA GLY A 222 -2.66 2.52 -21.01
C GLY A 222 -3.89 1.62 -20.94
N VAL A 223 -3.69 0.32 -20.74
CA VAL A 223 -4.77 -0.62 -20.40
C VAL A 223 -5.13 -0.39 -18.94
N ARG A 224 -6.38 0.01 -18.67
CA ARG A 224 -6.86 0.22 -17.31
C ARG A 224 -7.07 -1.13 -16.63
N VAL A 225 -6.41 -1.33 -15.50
CA VAL A 225 -6.49 -2.56 -14.70
C VAL A 225 -6.76 -2.27 -13.22
N ASN A 226 -7.39 -3.23 -12.54
CA ASN A 226 -7.58 -3.19 -11.09
C ASN A 226 -6.28 -3.54 -10.33
N GLU A 227 -6.35 -3.61 -9.00
CA GLU A 227 -5.22 -3.96 -8.13
C GLU A 227 -4.67 -5.37 -8.38
N TYR A 228 -5.45 -6.26 -9.00
CA TYR A 228 -5.02 -7.61 -9.38
C TYR A 228 -4.42 -7.66 -10.80
N LEU A 229 -4.24 -6.49 -11.43
CA LEU A 229 -3.75 -6.32 -12.81
C LEU A 229 -4.68 -6.90 -13.88
N GLN A 230 -5.96 -7.11 -13.53
CA GLN A 230 -7.03 -7.57 -14.40
C GLN A 230 -7.70 -6.37 -15.07
N SER A 231 -7.99 -6.48 -16.37
CA SER A 231 -8.67 -5.44 -17.14
C SER A 231 -10.18 -5.43 -16.91
N SER A 232 -10.91 -4.62 -17.68
CA SER A 232 -12.39 -4.69 -17.77
C SER A 232 -12.94 -6.06 -18.21
N ASP A 233 -12.08 -6.94 -18.72
CA ASP A 233 -12.41 -8.33 -19.04
C ASP A 233 -11.72 -9.27 -18.05
N PRO A 234 -12.44 -10.22 -17.42
CA PRO A 234 -11.89 -11.05 -16.35
C PRO A 234 -10.81 -12.04 -16.80
N ASP A 235 -10.71 -12.29 -18.11
CA ASP A 235 -9.71 -13.20 -18.69
C ASP A 235 -8.54 -12.46 -19.35
N ILE A 236 -8.53 -11.13 -19.31
CA ILE A 236 -7.48 -10.29 -19.89
C ILE A 236 -6.81 -9.42 -18.82
N TYR A 237 -5.49 -9.50 -18.74
CA TYR A 237 -4.64 -8.80 -17.79
C TYR A 237 -3.66 -7.88 -18.53
N ALA A 238 -3.06 -6.92 -17.84
CA ALA A 238 -1.98 -6.11 -18.40
C ALA A 238 -0.87 -5.84 -17.37
N ALA A 239 0.38 -5.77 -17.82
CA ALA A 239 1.54 -5.52 -16.97
C ALA A 239 2.65 -4.73 -17.69
N GLY A 240 3.46 -4.02 -16.91
CA GLY A 240 4.57 -3.18 -17.39
C GLY A 240 4.10 -1.81 -17.88
N ASP A 241 4.90 -1.17 -18.74
CA ASP A 241 4.68 0.23 -19.16
C ASP A 241 3.33 0.49 -19.84
N VAL A 242 2.60 -0.56 -20.26
CA VAL A 242 1.26 -0.43 -20.87
C VAL A 242 0.14 -0.42 -19.83
N ALA A 243 0.37 -0.94 -18.63
CA ALA A 243 -0.65 -1.08 -17.60
C ALA A 243 -0.82 0.23 -16.83
N ASN A 244 -2.04 0.78 -16.88
CA ASN A 244 -2.49 1.80 -15.95
C ASN A 244 -3.24 1.07 -14.82
N ALA A 245 -2.54 0.81 -13.72
CA ALA A 245 -3.00 -0.04 -12.63
C ALA A 245 -3.54 0.77 -11.47
N TRP A 246 -4.66 0.32 -10.89
CA TRP A 246 -5.12 0.83 -9.60
C TRP A 246 -4.09 0.46 -8.53
N HIS A 247 -3.47 1.47 -7.93
CA HIS A 247 -2.47 1.27 -6.89
C HIS A 247 -3.11 1.47 -5.49
N PRO A 248 -3.32 0.42 -4.68
CA PRO A 248 -4.05 0.52 -3.41
C PRO A 248 -3.40 1.48 -2.40
N VAL A 249 -2.06 1.51 -2.35
CA VAL A 249 -1.34 2.43 -1.44
C VAL A 249 -1.58 3.89 -1.83
N PHE A 250 -1.54 4.26 -3.11
CA PHE A 250 -1.69 5.64 -3.57
C PHE A 250 -3.13 6.02 -3.92
N ARG A 251 -4.06 5.05 -3.89
CA ARG A 251 -5.50 5.19 -4.18
C ARG A 251 -5.78 5.92 -5.48
N ARG A 252 -5.02 5.57 -6.52
CA ARG A 252 -5.17 6.15 -7.85
C ARG A 252 -4.72 5.19 -8.93
N GLN A 253 -5.22 5.44 -10.13
CA GLN A 253 -4.70 4.83 -11.35
C GLN A 253 -3.29 5.36 -11.62
N MET A 254 -2.34 4.44 -11.81
CA MET A 254 -0.93 4.74 -12.05
C MET A 254 -0.34 3.88 -13.15
N ARG A 255 0.36 4.54 -14.07
CA ARG A 255 1.25 3.89 -15.03
C ARG A 255 2.70 4.18 -14.65
N VAL A 256 3.50 3.12 -14.52
CA VAL A 256 4.87 3.18 -14.02
C VAL A 256 5.81 2.61 -15.08
N GLU A 257 6.64 3.51 -15.64
CA GLU A 257 7.55 3.25 -16.76
C GLU A 257 8.92 2.81 -16.24
N HIS A 258 8.98 1.64 -15.60
CA HIS A 258 10.22 1.16 -14.98
C HIS A 258 10.40 -0.36 -15.13
N TRP A 259 11.65 -0.77 -15.35
CA TRP A 259 12.02 -2.17 -15.54
C TRP A 259 11.67 -3.06 -14.33
N ASP A 260 11.95 -2.60 -13.10
CA ASP A 260 11.61 -3.37 -11.89
C ASP A 260 10.10 -3.52 -11.73
N ASN A 261 9.36 -2.45 -12.02
CA ASN A 261 7.90 -2.46 -11.98
C ASN A 261 7.32 -3.48 -12.96
N ALA A 262 7.81 -3.49 -14.22
CA ALA A 262 7.35 -4.44 -15.23
C ALA A 262 7.58 -5.89 -14.80
N GLY A 263 8.74 -6.20 -14.22
CA GLY A 263 9.04 -7.53 -13.70
C GLY A 263 8.15 -7.94 -12.54
N ARG A 264 7.79 -7.02 -11.64
CA ARG A 264 6.91 -7.28 -10.50
C ARG A 264 5.44 -7.45 -10.91
N GLN A 265 4.94 -6.55 -11.75
CA GLN A 265 3.59 -6.66 -12.27
C GLN A 265 3.40 -7.95 -13.06
N ALA A 266 4.37 -8.37 -13.88
CA ALA A 266 4.28 -9.63 -14.62
C ALA A 266 4.14 -10.85 -13.68
N LYS A 267 4.87 -10.88 -12.56
CA LYS A 267 4.76 -11.96 -11.57
C LYS A 267 3.41 -12.00 -10.87
N ILE A 268 2.90 -10.84 -10.46
CA ILE A 268 1.59 -10.70 -9.80
C ILE A 268 0.46 -11.08 -10.77
N ALA A 269 0.49 -10.55 -12.00
CA ALA A 269 -0.49 -10.87 -13.02
C ALA A 269 -0.50 -12.38 -13.34
N ALA A 270 0.67 -13.02 -13.44
CA ALA A 270 0.76 -14.46 -13.67
C ALA A 270 0.14 -15.28 -12.54
N ARG A 271 0.37 -14.91 -11.27
CA ARG A 271 -0.26 -15.57 -10.11
C ARG A 271 -1.78 -15.37 -10.11
N ASN A 272 -2.25 -14.16 -10.38
CA ASN A 272 -3.68 -13.86 -10.44
C ASN A 272 -4.38 -14.55 -11.63
N MET A 273 -3.70 -14.68 -12.78
CA MET A 273 -4.17 -15.50 -13.91
C MET A 273 -4.29 -16.98 -13.54
N ALA A 274 -3.46 -17.47 -12.60
CA ALA A 274 -3.50 -18.82 -12.07
C ALA A 274 -4.55 -19.03 -10.96
N GLY A 275 -5.30 -17.98 -10.57
CA GLY A 275 -6.39 -18.05 -9.59
C GLY A 275 -6.04 -17.53 -8.20
N GLU A 276 -4.86 -16.94 -8.02
CA GLU A 276 -4.54 -16.18 -6.80
C GLU A 276 -5.22 -14.80 -6.81
N ALA A 277 -5.22 -14.13 -5.66
CA ALA A 277 -5.79 -12.79 -5.48
C ALA A 277 -4.78 -11.87 -4.78
N GLU A 278 -3.59 -11.72 -5.37
CA GLU A 278 -2.52 -10.87 -4.84
C GLU A 278 -2.63 -9.45 -5.40
N PRO A 279 -2.82 -8.42 -4.55
CA PRO A 279 -2.89 -7.03 -5.00
C PRO A 279 -1.50 -6.43 -5.29
N TYR A 280 -1.43 -5.57 -6.30
CA TYR A 280 -0.25 -4.79 -6.67
C TYR A 280 -0.02 -3.62 -5.71
N THR A 281 0.79 -3.85 -4.69
CA THR A 281 1.12 -2.86 -3.63
C THR A 281 2.56 -2.35 -3.69
N HIS A 282 3.30 -2.68 -4.75
CA HIS A 282 4.72 -2.38 -4.85
C HIS A 282 5.01 -0.89 -5.06
N ILE A 283 5.81 -0.29 -4.17
CA ILE A 283 6.24 1.10 -4.28
C ILE A 283 7.31 1.24 -5.33
N SER A 284 6.97 1.98 -6.39
CA SER A 284 7.86 2.19 -7.54
C SER A 284 9.17 2.85 -7.11
N TYR A 285 10.28 2.28 -7.57
CA TYR A 285 11.64 2.74 -7.32
C TYR A 285 12.34 3.03 -8.66
N PHE A 286 12.86 4.25 -8.81
CA PHE A 286 13.65 4.68 -9.96
C PHE A 286 15.07 5.00 -9.49
N PHE A 287 16.07 4.59 -10.27
CA PHE A 287 17.46 4.94 -10.01
C PHE A 287 18.12 5.46 -11.28
N SER A 288 18.99 6.44 -11.13
CA SER A 288 19.81 6.94 -12.23
C SER A 288 21.19 7.38 -11.76
N HIS A 289 22.08 7.43 -12.73
CA HIS A 289 23.47 7.82 -12.54
C HIS A 289 23.88 8.69 -13.73
N VAL A 290 24.30 9.91 -13.44
CA VAL A 290 24.77 10.86 -14.45
C VAL A 290 26.07 11.47 -13.94
N PHE A 291 27.16 11.29 -14.70
CA PHE A 291 28.52 11.66 -14.32
C PHE A 291 28.93 11.13 -12.95
N ASP A 292 29.10 12.00 -11.95
CA ASP A 292 29.53 11.67 -10.60
C ASP A 292 28.35 11.58 -9.61
N GLN A 293 27.11 11.76 -10.07
CA GLN A 293 25.92 11.79 -9.23
C GLN A 293 25.07 10.52 -9.40
N SER A 294 24.69 9.91 -8.28
CA SER A 294 23.71 8.81 -8.24
C SER A 294 22.51 9.23 -7.42
N TYR A 295 21.31 8.98 -7.91
CA TYR A 295 20.09 9.41 -7.24
C TYR A 295 18.93 8.45 -7.47
N ASN A 296 18.03 8.40 -6.49
CA ASN A 296 16.87 7.52 -6.50
C ASN A 296 15.59 8.29 -6.20
N VAL A 297 14.47 7.80 -6.72
CA VAL A 297 13.11 8.27 -6.42
C VAL A 297 12.24 7.09 -6.04
N LEU A 298 11.45 7.24 -4.98
CA LEU A 298 10.44 6.29 -4.56
C LEU A 298 9.08 6.97 -4.51
N GLY A 299 8.04 6.24 -4.89
CA GLY A 299 6.65 6.69 -4.78
C GLY A 299 6.33 7.94 -5.62
N LEU A 300 5.50 8.82 -5.06
CA LEU A 300 4.95 9.99 -5.75
C LEU A 300 5.60 11.29 -5.28
N THR A 301 6.14 12.05 -6.24
CA THR A 301 6.67 13.39 -6.03
C THR A 301 5.66 14.41 -6.56
N GLN A 302 4.62 14.74 -5.80
CA GLN A 302 3.57 15.67 -6.26
C GLN A 302 3.86 17.11 -5.84
N GLU A 303 3.36 18.08 -6.60
CA GLU A 303 3.62 19.50 -6.36
C GLU A 303 3.09 19.99 -5.01
N GLN A 304 1.87 19.57 -4.66
CA GLN A 304 1.18 19.92 -3.42
C GLN A 304 1.79 19.28 -2.17
N CYS A 305 2.65 18.27 -2.34
CA CYS A 305 3.30 17.64 -1.20
C CYS A 305 4.20 18.65 -0.47
N LYS A 306 4.08 18.69 0.85
CA LYS A 306 5.06 19.33 1.72
C LYS A 306 6.39 18.58 1.61
N ARG A 307 7.45 19.29 1.27
CA ARG A 307 8.80 18.73 1.14
C ARG A 307 9.60 18.93 2.43
N ILE A 308 10.24 17.86 2.93
CA ILE A 308 11.20 17.94 4.05
C ILE A 308 12.59 17.60 3.52
N ASN A 309 13.45 18.61 3.48
CA ASN A 309 14.83 18.48 3.05
C ASN A 309 15.73 18.02 4.19
N ARG A 310 16.64 17.10 3.88
CA ARG A 310 17.55 16.46 4.84
C ARG A 310 18.97 16.44 4.26
N GLY A 311 19.92 16.99 5.01
CA GLY A 311 21.30 17.13 4.54
C GLY A 311 21.49 18.33 3.61
N ALA A 312 22.53 18.31 2.80
CA ALA A 312 22.86 19.40 1.88
C ALA A 312 23.25 18.87 0.50
N LEU A 313 22.69 19.43 -0.57
CA LEU A 313 22.96 19.01 -1.95
C LEU A 313 24.45 18.95 -2.31
N LYS A 314 25.26 19.89 -1.78
CA LYS A 314 26.72 19.92 -2.02
C LYS A 314 27.52 18.90 -1.20
N LYS A 315 26.88 18.23 -0.23
CA LYS A 315 27.49 17.21 0.65
C LYS A 315 26.54 16.00 0.77
N PRO A 316 26.46 15.14 -0.26
CA PRO A 316 25.64 13.93 -0.21
C PRO A 316 25.95 13.06 1.04
N PRO A 317 24.97 12.35 1.60
CA PRO A 317 23.60 12.21 1.08
C PRO A 317 22.73 13.44 1.30
N PHE A 318 21.87 13.73 0.32
CA PHE A 318 20.78 14.70 0.43
C PHE A 318 19.46 14.00 0.13
N GLU A 319 18.46 14.20 0.97
CA GLU A 319 17.18 13.50 0.88
C GLU A 319 16.01 14.47 0.94
N VAL A 320 14.90 14.11 0.29
CA VAL A 320 13.64 14.84 0.33
C VAL A 320 12.51 13.86 0.60
N LEU A 321 11.74 14.09 1.66
CA LEU A 321 10.46 13.41 1.89
C LEU A 321 9.33 14.27 1.31
N TYR A 322 8.42 13.65 0.55
CA TYR A 322 7.24 14.27 -0.02
C TYR A 322 6.03 13.83 0.79
N LEU A 323 5.39 14.78 1.49
CA LEU A 323 4.31 14.49 2.41
C LEU A 323 2.99 15.11 1.95
N ASP A 324 1.91 14.33 1.94
CA ASP A 324 0.54 14.83 1.77
C ASP A 324 -0.26 14.57 3.05
N GLN A 325 -0.86 15.62 3.62
CA GLN A 325 -1.52 15.57 4.95
C GLN A 325 -0.68 14.86 6.05
N GLY A 326 0.64 14.99 5.96
CA GLY A 326 1.60 14.37 6.88
C GLY A 326 1.96 12.92 6.57
N VAL A 327 1.30 12.25 5.63
CA VAL A 327 1.64 10.90 5.14
C VAL A 327 2.76 10.97 4.11
N CYS A 328 3.72 10.05 4.17
CA CYS A 328 4.81 9.99 3.19
C CYS A 328 4.32 9.40 1.86
N GLU A 329 4.28 10.21 0.81
CA GLU A 329 3.87 9.81 -0.54
C GLU A 329 5.07 9.47 -1.43
N GLY A 330 6.23 10.08 -1.18
CA GLY A 330 7.43 9.86 -1.99
C GLY A 330 8.73 10.23 -1.29
N PHE A 331 9.83 9.79 -1.87
CA PHE A 331 11.17 10.02 -1.35
C PHE A 331 12.17 10.19 -2.49
N PHE A 332 12.99 11.24 -2.41
CA PHE A 332 14.14 11.43 -3.29
C PHE A 332 15.43 11.33 -2.46
N THR A 333 16.46 10.71 -3.01
CA THR A 333 17.80 10.70 -2.42
C THR A 333 18.86 10.95 -3.49
N LEU A 334 19.81 11.82 -3.18
CA LEU A 334 21.04 12.05 -3.90
C LEU A 334 22.19 11.47 -3.06
N GLY A 335 22.97 10.55 -3.63
CA GLY A 335 23.98 9.77 -2.93
C GLY A 335 23.47 8.41 -2.43
N ARG A 336 24.39 7.50 -2.11
CA ARG A 336 24.08 6.13 -1.67
C ARG A 336 23.68 6.10 -0.18
N ALA A 337 22.39 6.11 0.11
CA ALA A 337 21.83 5.86 1.45
C ALA A 337 20.81 4.71 1.40
N SER A 338 21.29 3.47 1.27
CA SER A 338 20.44 2.26 1.13
C SER A 338 19.51 2.05 2.32
N GLU A 339 19.94 2.40 3.54
CA GLU A 339 19.14 2.22 4.76
C GLU A 339 17.91 3.14 4.78
N ASN A 340 18.09 4.44 4.52
CA ASN A 340 16.98 5.40 4.50
C ASN A 340 16.06 5.18 3.30
N THR A 341 16.59 4.68 2.17
CA THR A 341 15.77 4.29 1.01
C THR A 341 14.76 3.20 1.40
N ARG A 342 15.23 2.14 2.09
CA ARG A 342 14.37 1.03 2.53
C ARG A 342 13.38 1.47 3.61
N ALA A 343 13.83 2.30 4.55
CA ALA A 343 12.93 2.86 5.57
C ALA A 343 11.83 3.71 4.91
N ALA A 344 12.18 4.57 3.96
CA ALA A 344 11.22 5.39 3.22
C ALA A 344 10.23 4.54 2.42
N GLU A 345 10.67 3.47 1.76
CA GLU A 345 9.78 2.53 1.07
C GLU A 345 8.71 1.97 2.02
N THR A 346 9.11 1.53 3.22
CA THR A 346 8.17 1.07 4.25
C THR A 346 7.24 2.20 4.69
N LEU A 347 7.76 3.41 4.96
CA LEU A 347 6.94 4.55 5.37
C LEU A 347 5.88 4.92 4.32
N ILE A 348 6.21 4.79 3.04
CA ILE A 348 5.28 5.04 1.93
C ILE A 348 4.25 3.90 1.82
N ARG A 349 4.72 2.65 1.77
CA ARG A 349 3.85 1.45 1.66
C ARG A 349 2.84 1.38 2.79
N ASP A 350 3.29 1.67 4.00
CA ASP A 350 2.51 1.58 5.22
C ASP A 350 1.72 2.88 5.49
N ARG A 351 1.81 3.89 4.60
CA ARG A 351 1.13 5.20 4.70
C ARG A 351 1.28 5.87 6.07
N VAL A 352 2.49 5.88 6.58
CA VAL A 352 2.80 6.30 7.95
C VAL A 352 2.65 7.81 8.09
N ASN A 353 1.89 8.25 9.09
CA ASN A 353 1.75 9.68 9.35
C ASN A 353 2.98 10.21 10.10
N LEU A 354 3.73 11.10 9.46
CA LEU A 354 4.99 11.63 9.94
C LEU A 354 4.87 12.95 10.71
N THR A 355 3.65 13.45 10.96
CA THR A 355 3.40 14.78 11.56
C THR A 355 4.14 14.96 12.89
N ARG A 356 4.08 13.96 13.78
CA ARG A 356 4.78 13.98 15.08
C ARG A 356 6.31 13.99 14.96
N HIS A 357 6.84 13.55 13.82
CA HIS A 357 8.27 13.46 13.59
C HIS A 357 8.85 14.66 12.81
N PHE A 358 8.03 15.62 12.36
CA PHE A 358 8.49 16.73 11.49
C PHE A 358 9.73 17.47 12.00
N ALA A 359 9.81 17.76 13.30
CA ALA A 359 10.95 18.45 13.89
C ALA A 359 12.24 17.58 13.85
N LYS A 360 12.11 16.28 14.10
CA LYS A 360 13.22 15.31 14.05
C LYS A 360 13.64 15.03 12.60
N LEU A 361 12.66 14.91 11.69
CA LEU A 361 12.88 14.61 10.28
C LEU A 361 13.69 15.66 9.54
N LYS A 362 13.74 16.92 9.99
CA LYS A 362 14.64 17.94 9.41
C LYS A 362 16.13 17.70 9.72
N ARG A 363 16.44 16.90 10.74
CA ARG A 363 17.82 16.62 11.15
C ARG A 363 18.36 15.47 10.33
N ALA A 364 19.43 15.72 9.58
CA ALA A 364 20.09 14.69 8.77
C ALA A 364 20.60 13.49 9.60
N SER A 365 20.92 13.70 10.89
CA SER A 365 21.38 12.64 11.80
C SER A 365 20.27 11.72 12.31
N PHE A 366 19.00 12.11 12.21
CA PHE A 366 17.88 11.27 12.67
C PHE A 366 17.61 10.20 11.62
N ALA A 367 17.83 8.92 11.94
CA ALA A 367 17.66 7.84 10.96
C ALA A 367 16.17 7.55 10.72
N LEU A 368 15.76 7.37 9.46
CA LEU A 368 14.33 7.13 9.15
C LEU A 368 13.80 5.82 9.76
N ARG A 369 14.68 4.84 9.99
CA ARG A 369 14.34 3.58 10.69
C ARG A 369 13.93 3.77 12.16
N GLU A 370 14.23 4.92 12.77
CA GLU A 370 13.83 5.24 14.14
C GLU A 370 12.37 5.72 14.21
N VAL A 371 11.77 6.03 13.06
CA VAL A 371 10.32 6.25 12.99
C VAL A 371 9.66 4.88 13.11
N PRO A 372 8.79 4.65 14.13
CA PRO A 372 8.00 3.43 14.19
C PRO A 372 7.26 3.27 12.87
N GLY A 373 7.35 2.08 12.28
CA GLY A 373 6.72 1.75 11.02
C GLY A 373 5.24 2.09 11.07
N GLN A 374 4.51 1.67 12.10
CA GLN A 374 3.10 2.09 12.29
C GLN A 374 2.71 1.96 13.77
N VAL A 375 1.83 2.83 14.25
CA VAL A 375 1.08 2.62 15.49
C VAL A 375 -0.21 1.88 15.19
N LEU A 376 -0.40 0.70 15.77
CA LEU A 376 -1.57 -0.14 15.56
C LEU A 376 -2.39 -0.22 16.84
N PHE A 377 -3.69 0.01 16.75
CA PHE A 377 -4.64 -0.37 17.80
C PHE A 377 -5.35 -1.65 17.39
N ILE A 378 -5.30 -2.65 18.27
CA ILE A 378 -5.99 -3.93 18.08
C ILE A 378 -7.09 -4.01 19.12
N LEU A 379 -8.32 -4.02 18.63
CA LEU A 379 -9.56 -3.96 19.42
C LEU A 379 -10.30 -5.30 19.32
N GLN A 380 -10.74 -5.80 20.47
CA GLN A 380 -11.35 -7.11 20.58
C GLN A 380 -12.88 -7.03 20.57
N GLY A 381 -13.52 -8.16 20.29
CA GLY A 381 -14.92 -8.34 20.58
C GLY A 381 -15.15 -8.52 22.08
N GLY A 382 -16.37 -8.20 22.54
CA GLY A 382 -16.73 -8.30 23.97
C GLY A 382 -18.01 -7.58 24.38
N GLY A 383 -18.85 -7.16 23.41
CA GLY A 383 -20.08 -6.41 23.67
C GLY A 383 -19.83 -5.15 24.50
N ALA A 384 -20.55 -4.97 25.61
CA ALA A 384 -20.43 -3.84 26.52
C ALA A 384 -19.00 -3.62 27.05
N TYR A 385 -18.15 -4.65 27.09
CA TYR A 385 -16.73 -4.48 27.46
C TYR A 385 -15.98 -3.56 26.50
N GLY A 386 -16.46 -3.32 25.28
CA GLY A 386 -15.89 -2.32 24.37
C GLY A 386 -15.83 -0.91 24.97
N ALA A 387 -16.63 -0.61 26.00
CA ALA A 387 -16.55 0.65 26.76
C ALA A 387 -15.19 0.80 27.47
N PHE A 388 -14.53 -0.30 27.84
CA PHE A 388 -13.16 -0.28 28.36
C PHE A 388 -12.16 0.22 27.31
N GLU A 389 -12.36 -0.15 26.04
CA GLU A 389 -11.52 0.34 24.95
C GLU A 389 -11.63 1.87 24.82
N CYS A 390 -12.84 2.44 24.98
CA CYS A 390 -13.05 3.89 24.96
C CYS A 390 -12.14 4.62 25.96
N GLY A 391 -12.11 4.18 27.21
CA GLY A 391 -11.24 4.78 28.23
C GLY A 391 -9.74 4.60 27.93
N ALA A 392 -9.35 3.42 27.44
CA ALA A 392 -7.98 3.16 27.06
C ALA A 392 -7.52 4.05 25.88
N ILE A 393 -8.38 4.27 24.90
CA ILE A 393 -8.15 5.16 23.76
C ILE A 393 -8.02 6.62 24.22
N GLN A 394 -8.85 7.05 25.18
CA GLN A 394 -8.71 8.37 25.80
C GLN A 394 -7.31 8.56 26.42
N ALA A 395 -6.86 7.61 27.23
CA ALA A 395 -5.53 7.68 27.85
C ALA A 395 -4.41 7.71 26.80
N LEU A 396 -4.50 6.89 25.73
CA LEU A 396 -3.52 6.90 24.63
C LEU A 396 -3.49 8.26 23.92
N GLN A 397 -4.66 8.84 23.62
CA GLN A 397 -4.78 10.13 22.95
C GLN A 397 -4.21 11.27 23.81
N GLU A 398 -4.46 11.30 25.12
CA GLU A 398 -3.88 12.27 26.07
C GLU A 398 -2.34 12.20 26.14
N HIS A 399 -1.75 11.03 25.85
CA HIS A 399 -0.30 10.84 25.76
C HIS A 399 0.26 11.13 24.35
N GLY A 400 -0.57 11.60 23.41
CA GLY A 400 -0.18 11.89 22.03
C GLY A 400 0.05 10.63 21.18
N ILE A 401 -0.48 9.49 21.61
CA ILE A 401 -0.41 8.22 20.88
C ILE A 401 -1.67 8.10 20.03
N LEU A 402 -1.51 8.33 18.72
CA LEU A 402 -2.59 8.20 17.74
C LEU A 402 -2.28 7.03 16.80
N PRO A 403 -3.29 6.24 16.38
CA PRO A 403 -3.08 5.08 15.53
C PRO A 403 -2.85 5.49 14.08
N ASP A 404 -1.93 4.83 13.38
CA ASP A 404 -1.88 4.83 11.91
C ASP A 404 -2.85 3.78 11.34
N LEU A 405 -3.16 2.74 12.13
CA LEU A 405 -4.06 1.65 11.80
C LEU A 405 -4.86 1.23 13.02
N VAL A 406 -6.15 0.94 12.83
CA VAL A 406 -7.00 0.30 13.82
C VAL A 406 -7.57 -0.96 13.21
N ALA A 407 -7.49 -2.06 13.95
CA ALA A 407 -8.12 -3.32 13.56
C ALA A 407 -9.09 -3.77 14.64
N GLY A 408 -10.29 -4.15 14.23
CA GLY A 408 -11.36 -4.53 15.14
C GLY A 408 -12.09 -5.80 14.71
N VAL A 409 -12.65 -6.47 15.71
CA VAL A 409 -13.62 -7.56 15.55
C VAL A 409 -14.81 -7.30 16.47
N SER A 410 -16.03 -7.61 16.01
CA SER A 410 -17.25 -7.39 16.80
C SER A 410 -17.38 -5.94 17.28
N ILE A 411 -17.66 -5.69 18.55
CA ILE A 411 -17.69 -4.33 19.10
C ILE A 411 -16.38 -3.54 18.90
N GLY A 412 -15.23 -4.22 18.85
CA GLY A 412 -13.96 -3.60 18.53
C GLY A 412 -13.93 -3.05 17.10
N ALA A 413 -14.69 -3.62 16.16
CA ALA A 413 -14.87 -3.06 14.82
C ALA A 413 -15.71 -1.78 14.84
N PHE A 414 -16.71 -1.67 15.73
CA PHE A 414 -17.50 -0.45 15.93
C PHE A 414 -16.60 0.68 16.46
N ASN A 415 -15.92 0.41 17.58
CA ASN A 415 -14.96 1.35 18.15
C ASN A 415 -13.87 1.73 17.13
N GLY A 416 -13.36 0.74 16.39
CA GLY A 416 -12.36 0.94 15.35
C GLY A 416 -12.82 1.86 14.23
N ALA A 417 -14.05 1.68 13.74
CA ALA A 417 -14.63 2.54 12.70
C ALA A 417 -14.79 3.99 13.18
N ILE A 418 -15.21 4.18 14.42
CA ILE A 418 -15.35 5.51 15.03
C ILE A 418 -13.97 6.18 15.18
N ILE A 419 -12.95 5.45 15.65
CA ILE A 419 -11.58 5.97 15.76
C ILE A 419 -11.03 6.34 14.37
N ALA A 420 -11.24 5.47 13.39
CA ALA A 420 -10.76 5.70 12.02
C ALA A 420 -11.42 6.92 11.37
N SER A 421 -12.69 7.19 11.68
CA SER A 421 -13.41 8.38 11.20
C SER A 421 -13.07 9.65 11.99
N ASN A 422 -12.60 9.54 13.24
CA ASN A 422 -12.48 10.68 14.17
C ASN A 422 -11.09 10.78 14.82
N ARG A 423 -10.00 10.55 14.08
CA ARG A 423 -8.62 10.44 14.60
C ARG A 423 -8.26 11.36 15.79
N GLU A 424 -8.47 12.66 15.65
CA GLU A 424 -8.04 13.66 16.66
C GLU A 424 -9.05 13.83 17.81
N HIS A 425 -10.29 13.35 17.65
CA HIS A 425 -11.38 13.46 18.63
C HIS A 425 -11.98 12.09 18.93
N ALA A 426 -11.19 11.02 18.82
CA ALA A 426 -11.68 9.65 18.86
C ALA A 426 -12.29 9.33 20.22
N ALA A 427 -11.66 9.79 21.31
CA ALA A 427 -12.15 9.62 22.66
C ALA A 427 -13.56 10.23 22.86
N GLU A 428 -13.76 11.47 22.41
CA GLU A 428 -15.04 12.17 22.52
C GLU A 428 -16.13 11.48 21.69
N ALA A 429 -15.81 11.07 20.46
CA ALA A 429 -16.74 10.36 19.59
C ALA A 429 -17.15 8.99 20.20
N LEU A 430 -16.19 8.25 20.76
CA LEU A 430 -16.45 6.98 21.45
C LEU A 430 -17.30 7.18 22.71
N GLU A 431 -17.01 8.18 23.54
CA GLU A 431 -17.79 8.45 24.75
C GLU A 431 -19.25 8.79 24.40
N ASN A 432 -19.45 9.62 23.36
CA ASN A 432 -20.77 9.95 22.85
C ASN A 432 -21.50 8.72 22.30
N PHE A 433 -20.81 7.82 21.60
CA PHE A 433 -21.38 6.56 21.11
C PHE A 433 -21.79 5.65 22.28
N TRP A 434 -20.91 5.42 23.25
CA TRP A 434 -21.19 4.58 24.41
C TRP A 434 -22.29 5.13 25.30
N ARG A 435 -22.43 6.46 25.38
CA ARG A 435 -23.57 7.10 26.06
C ARG A 435 -24.90 6.76 25.36
N ASP A 436 -24.93 6.80 24.04
CA ASP A 436 -26.13 6.53 23.24
C ASP A 436 -26.52 5.04 23.24
N VAL A 437 -25.54 4.13 23.31
CA VAL A 437 -25.78 2.68 23.46
C VAL A 437 -26.18 2.29 24.90
N SER A 438 -25.89 3.12 25.89
CA SER A 438 -26.15 2.77 27.30
C SER A 438 -27.64 2.82 27.66
N THR A 439 -28.09 1.86 28.48
CA THR A 439 -29.48 1.80 28.97
C THR A 439 -29.60 2.26 30.42
N ILE A 440 -30.74 2.86 30.75
CA ILE A 440 -31.09 3.19 32.13
C ILE A 440 -31.64 1.90 32.77
N SER A 441 -30.94 1.40 33.79
CA SER A 441 -31.39 0.25 34.58
C SER A 441 -31.72 0.68 36.02
N PRO A 442 -32.70 0.04 36.67
CA PRO A 442 -33.00 0.32 38.07
C PRO A 442 -31.81 0.05 39.00
N GLU A 443 -31.49 0.99 39.87
CA GLU A 443 -30.41 0.89 40.87
C GLU A 443 -30.95 0.32 42.19
N PHE A 444 -31.21 -0.98 42.23
CA PHE A 444 -31.68 -1.68 43.43
C PHE A 444 -30.77 -2.87 43.79
N GLY A 445 -30.58 -3.09 45.09
CA GLY A 445 -29.78 -4.20 45.62
C GLY A 445 -28.28 -3.92 45.65
N ASP A 446 -27.48 -4.97 45.92
CA ASP A 446 -26.03 -4.93 45.78
C ASP A 446 -25.60 -4.96 44.30
N GLU A 447 -24.31 -4.75 44.03
CA GLU A 447 -23.79 -4.66 42.67
C GLU A 447 -24.03 -5.96 41.86
N ALA A 448 -24.02 -7.11 42.53
CA ALA A 448 -24.36 -8.41 41.92
C ALA A 448 -25.82 -8.45 41.45
N THR A 449 -26.75 -8.02 42.31
CA THR A 449 -28.19 -7.97 42.02
C THR A 449 -28.49 -6.95 40.93
N ARG A 450 -27.89 -5.76 40.99
CA ARG A 450 -28.05 -4.71 39.98
C ARG A 450 -27.66 -5.20 38.59
N ARG A 451 -26.49 -5.84 38.46
CA ARG A 451 -25.99 -6.41 37.19
C ARG A 451 -26.89 -7.54 36.68
N LEU A 452 -27.41 -8.38 37.57
CA LEU A 452 -28.36 -9.44 37.20
C LEU A 452 -29.64 -8.85 36.61
N ILE A 453 -30.23 -7.85 37.25
CA ILE A 453 -31.44 -7.16 36.78
C ILE A 453 -31.18 -6.50 35.43
N ALA A 454 -30.10 -5.73 35.31
CA ALA A 454 -29.71 -5.05 34.07
C ALA A 454 -29.53 -6.06 32.91
N GLY A 455 -28.77 -7.13 33.14
CA GLY A 455 -28.54 -8.17 32.14
C GLY A 455 -29.83 -8.87 31.69
N ASN A 456 -30.75 -9.14 32.62
CA ASN A 456 -32.05 -9.74 32.30
C ASN A 456 -32.94 -8.77 31.50
N GLN A 457 -32.96 -7.49 31.88
CA GLN A 457 -33.72 -6.46 31.14
C GLN A 457 -33.20 -6.34 29.71
N ILE A 458 -31.89 -6.22 29.52
CA ILE A 458 -31.27 -6.09 28.20
C ILE A 458 -31.51 -7.36 27.36
N SER A 459 -31.36 -8.53 27.96
CA SER A 459 -31.65 -9.79 27.26
C SER A 459 -33.13 -9.93 26.89
N THR A 460 -34.05 -9.28 27.61
CA THR A 460 -35.51 -9.38 27.37
C THR A 460 -36.04 -8.29 26.43
N PHE A 461 -35.48 -7.09 26.49
CA PHE A 461 -36.00 -5.91 25.80
C PHE A 461 -35.04 -5.33 24.76
N GLY A 462 -33.81 -5.82 24.69
CA GLY A 462 -32.76 -5.29 23.83
C GLY A 462 -32.13 -4.00 24.37
N VAL A 463 -31.40 -3.33 23.49
CA VAL A 463 -30.81 -2.01 23.73
C VAL A 463 -31.42 -1.05 22.70
N PRO A 464 -32.27 -0.09 23.13
CA PRO A 464 -32.93 0.84 22.20
C PRO A 464 -31.92 1.58 21.32
N GLY A 465 -32.14 1.61 20.00
CA GLY A 465 -31.24 2.25 19.05
C GLY A 465 -30.01 1.42 18.69
N PHE A 466 -29.90 0.18 19.20
CA PHE A 466 -28.78 -0.71 18.90
C PHE A 466 -29.24 -2.10 18.47
N PHE A 467 -30.07 -2.78 19.28
CA PHE A 467 -30.72 -4.03 18.85
C PHE A 467 -32.04 -4.27 19.56
N SER A 468 -32.98 -4.91 18.86
CA SER A 468 -34.31 -5.23 19.38
C SER A 468 -34.62 -6.73 19.29
N PRO A 469 -35.32 -7.32 20.27
CA PRO A 469 -35.60 -8.75 20.27
C PRO A 469 -36.77 -9.15 19.35
N ARG A 470 -36.62 -10.29 18.66
CA ARG A 470 -37.63 -10.77 17.70
C ARG A 470 -38.96 -11.21 18.32
N TRP A 471 -38.97 -11.60 19.60
CA TRP A 471 -40.24 -11.95 20.27
C TRP A 471 -41.16 -10.74 20.42
N MET A 472 -40.62 -9.52 20.57
CA MET A 472 -41.45 -8.30 20.57
C MET A 472 -42.04 -8.00 19.18
N GLN A 473 -41.31 -8.32 18.10
CA GLN A 473 -41.80 -8.18 16.72
C GLN A 473 -42.88 -9.22 16.38
N SER A 474 -42.79 -10.43 16.94
CA SER A 474 -43.81 -11.48 16.75
C SER A 474 -45.10 -11.21 17.51
N LEU A 475 -45.02 -10.56 18.69
CA LEU A 475 -46.20 -10.08 19.42
C LEU A 475 -47.00 -9.03 18.63
N THR A 476 -46.38 -8.34 17.67
CA THR A 476 -47.03 -7.36 16.79
C THR A 476 -47.37 -7.88 15.40
N LEU A 477 -47.22 -9.20 15.14
CA LEU A 477 -47.42 -9.86 13.83
C LEU A 477 -46.54 -9.30 12.68
N ARG A 478 -45.44 -8.60 13.00
CA ARG A 478 -44.58 -7.94 12.01
C ARG A 478 -43.37 -8.76 11.57
N GLY A 479 -43.21 -10.01 12.05
CA GLY A 479 -42.01 -10.83 11.80
C GLY A 479 -42.29 -12.30 11.48
N PRO A 480 -41.25 -13.06 11.06
CA PRO A 480 -41.35 -14.49 10.79
C PRO A 480 -41.70 -15.28 12.06
N ALA A 481 -42.38 -16.42 11.90
CA ALA A 481 -42.73 -17.29 13.01
C ALA A 481 -41.46 -17.81 13.74
N PRO A 482 -41.51 -18.06 15.07
CA PRO A 482 -40.33 -18.42 15.86
C PRO A 482 -39.50 -19.60 15.33
N HIS A 483 -40.14 -20.61 14.73
CA HIS A 483 -39.44 -21.76 14.14
C HIS A 483 -38.60 -21.44 12.89
N LYS A 484 -38.73 -20.23 12.34
CA LYS A 484 -37.94 -19.73 11.20
C LYS A 484 -36.89 -18.70 11.61
N TRP A 485 -36.76 -18.41 12.90
CA TRP A 485 -35.76 -17.45 13.36
C TRP A 485 -34.36 -18.03 13.19
N THR A 486 -33.52 -17.25 12.54
CA THR A 486 -32.08 -17.50 12.37
C THR A 486 -31.25 -16.71 13.38
N SER A 487 -31.85 -15.74 14.06
CA SER A 487 -31.26 -14.95 15.16
C SER A 487 -32.25 -14.66 16.27
N LEU A 488 -31.76 -14.28 17.46
CA LEU A 488 -32.62 -13.87 18.59
C LEU A 488 -33.02 -12.39 18.52
N TYR A 489 -32.12 -11.55 18.02
CA TYR A 489 -32.27 -10.10 17.95
C TYR A 489 -32.15 -9.61 16.51
N ASP A 490 -32.82 -8.50 16.23
CA ASP A 490 -32.66 -7.67 15.04
C ASP A 490 -31.60 -6.60 15.34
N PHE A 491 -30.62 -6.51 14.45
CA PHE A 491 -29.44 -5.65 14.60
C PHE A 491 -29.45 -4.45 13.65
N SER A 492 -30.56 -4.22 12.94
CA SER A 492 -30.65 -3.19 11.91
C SER A 492 -30.50 -1.76 12.48
N GLU A 493 -30.95 -1.52 13.72
CA GLU A 493 -30.85 -0.20 14.38
C GLU A 493 -29.39 0.23 14.62
N ALA A 494 -28.47 -0.72 14.81
CA ALA A 494 -27.04 -0.43 14.95
C ALA A 494 -26.44 0.23 13.70
N LYS A 495 -27.06 0.05 12.53
CA LYS A 495 -26.64 0.70 11.28
C LYS A 495 -26.76 2.22 11.36
N GLU A 496 -27.95 2.69 11.71
CA GLU A 496 -28.26 4.12 11.80
C GLU A 496 -27.40 4.79 12.88
N LEU A 497 -27.17 4.07 13.99
CA LEU A 497 -26.29 4.54 15.04
C LEU A 497 -24.84 4.69 14.56
N LEU A 498 -24.31 3.71 13.82
CA LEU A 498 -22.96 3.78 13.26
C LEU A 498 -22.80 4.96 12.28
N GLU A 499 -23.78 5.16 11.40
CA GLU A 499 -23.77 6.24 10.41
C GLU A 499 -23.77 7.64 11.05
N LYS A 500 -24.22 7.77 12.32
CA LYS A 500 -24.10 9.02 13.09
C LYS A 500 -22.66 9.36 13.48
N TYR A 501 -21.79 8.36 13.67
CA TYR A 501 -20.43 8.55 14.20
C TYR A 501 -19.32 8.25 13.19
N VAL A 502 -19.65 7.65 12.04
CA VAL A 502 -18.67 7.19 11.05
C VAL A 502 -19.01 7.77 9.68
N ASP A 503 -18.09 8.57 9.13
CA ASP A 503 -18.10 9.00 7.73
C ASP A 503 -17.53 7.87 6.85
N PHE A 504 -18.38 6.91 6.48
CA PHE A 504 -17.99 5.78 5.63
C PHE A 504 -17.37 6.20 4.28
N PRO A 505 -17.96 7.15 3.52
CA PRO A 505 -17.30 7.70 2.33
C PRO A 505 -15.91 8.27 2.61
N GLY A 506 -15.72 8.92 3.76
CA GLY A 506 -14.44 9.49 4.19
C GLY A 506 -13.39 8.48 4.65
N LEU A 507 -13.77 7.27 5.09
CA LEU A 507 -12.84 6.24 5.59
C LEU A 507 -11.73 5.88 4.58
N CYS A 508 -12.07 5.90 3.29
CA CYS A 508 -11.13 5.64 2.20
C CYS A 508 -10.13 6.77 1.97
N ASN A 509 -10.21 7.88 2.70
CA ASN A 509 -9.21 8.96 2.69
C ASN A 509 -8.69 9.26 4.11
N SER A 510 -9.20 8.55 5.12
CA SER A 510 -8.74 8.73 6.48
C SER A 510 -7.23 8.46 6.59
N PRO A 511 -6.49 9.27 7.37
CA PRO A 511 -5.11 8.97 7.75
C PRO A 511 -5.00 7.75 8.69
N VAL A 512 -6.13 7.22 9.19
CA VAL A 512 -6.19 6.02 10.01
C VAL A 512 -6.80 4.88 9.19
N ARG A 513 -6.01 3.85 8.89
CA ARG A 513 -6.48 2.67 8.18
C ARG A 513 -7.36 1.82 9.09
N LEU A 514 -8.53 1.42 8.62
CA LEU A 514 -9.44 0.54 9.34
C LEU A 514 -9.40 -0.87 8.74
N LEU A 515 -9.16 -1.86 9.59
CA LEU A 515 -9.24 -3.27 9.25
C LEU A 515 -10.35 -3.94 10.06
N VAL A 516 -11.25 -4.65 9.37
CA VAL A 516 -12.42 -5.31 9.98
C VAL A 516 -12.45 -6.76 9.56
N THR A 517 -12.64 -7.65 10.53
CA THR A 517 -12.70 -9.09 10.27
C THR A 517 -14.12 -9.62 10.35
N ALA A 518 -14.50 -10.45 9.38
CA ALA A 518 -15.74 -11.22 9.37
C ALA A 518 -15.45 -12.63 8.85
N VAL A 519 -16.42 -13.52 8.92
CA VAL A 519 -16.31 -14.89 8.40
C VAL A 519 -17.36 -15.13 7.34
N ASP A 520 -16.94 -15.57 6.17
CA ASP A 520 -17.84 -16.01 5.11
C ASP A 520 -18.52 -17.31 5.54
N ILE A 521 -19.85 -17.30 5.59
CA ILE A 521 -20.64 -18.42 6.12
C ILE A 521 -20.57 -19.64 5.19
N GLN A 522 -20.39 -19.43 3.89
CA GLN A 522 -20.37 -20.51 2.91
C GLN A 522 -19.00 -21.19 2.86
N THR A 523 -17.91 -20.41 2.92
CA THR A 523 -16.55 -20.96 2.81
C THR A 523 -15.88 -21.23 4.15
N SER A 524 -16.40 -20.65 5.25
CA SER A 524 -15.77 -20.64 6.58
C SER A 524 -14.44 -19.88 6.65
N ASP A 525 -14.11 -19.08 5.63
CA ASP A 525 -12.88 -18.29 5.60
C ASP A 525 -13.05 -16.99 6.39
N VAL A 526 -12.00 -16.60 7.11
CA VAL A 526 -11.90 -15.26 7.70
C VAL A 526 -11.58 -14.27 6.59
N VAL A 527 -12.47 -13.31 6.38
CA VAL A 527 -12.31 -12.21 5.44
C VAL A 527 -11.88 -10.96 6.20
N LEU A 528 -10.88 -10.27 5.66
CA LEU A 528 -10.35 -9.02 6.20
C LEU A 528 -10.72 -7.88 5.24
N PHE A 529 -11.70 -7.08 5.64
CA PHE A 529 -12.06 -5.84 4.97
C PHE A 529 -11.13 -4.70 5.40
N ASP A 530 -10.80 -3.82 4.46
CA ASP A 530 -9.71 -2.86 4.60
C ASP A 530 -10.10 -1.52 3.98
N SER A 531 -10.21 -0.46 4.78
CA SER A 531 -10.64 0.85 4.28
C SER A 531 -9.73 1.48 3.23
N HIS A 532 -8.53 0.94 3.01
CA HIS A 532 -7.64 1.40 1.95
C HIS A 532 -7.85 0.71 0.61
N VAL A 533 -8.50 -0.45 0.62
CA VAL A 533 -8.71 -1.30 -0.56
C VAL A 533 -10.20 -1.39 -0.89
N ASP A 534 -11.02 -1.59 0.14
CA ASP A 534 -12.45 -1.82 0.06
C ASP A 534 -13.24 -0.53 0.35
N GLN A 535 -14.38 -0.38 -0.31
CA GLN A 535 -15.34 0.69 0.00
C GLN A 535 -16.22 0.26 1.18
N LEU A 536 -15.73 0.51 2.39
CA LEU A 536 -16.45 0.12 3.60
C LEU A 536 -17.77 0.87 3.75
N SER A 537 -18.76 0.16 4.26
CA SER A 537 -20.08 0.64 4.65
C SER A 537 -20.40 0.16 6.06
N ALA A 538 -21.49 0.65 6.65
CA ALA A 538 -21.97 0.16 7.93
C ALA A 538 -22.21 -1.36 7.93
N ASP A 539 -22.60 -1.94 6.79
CA ASP A 539 -22.80 -3.38 6.66
C ASP A 539 -21.51 -4.19 6.89
N HIS A 540 -20.34 -3.63 6.57
CA HIS A 540 -19.05 -4.27 6.86
C HIS A 540 -18.77 -4.35 8.36
N ILE A 541 -19.18 -3.32 9.11
CA ILE A 541 -19.04 -3.28 10.57
C ILE A 541 -20.07 -4.20 11.22
N LEU A 542 -21.31 -4.19 10.73
CA LEU A 542 -22.38 -5.09 11.18
C LEU A 542 -22.02 -6.56 10.92
N ALA A 543 -21.44 -6.89 9.76
CA ALA A 543 -20.94 -8.24 9.48
C ALA A 543 -19.95 -8.71 10.56
N SER A 544 -19.07 -7.83 11.02
CA SER A 544 -18.16 -8.12 12.13
C SER A 544 -18.88 -8.21 13.47
N GLY A 545 -19.98 -7.50 13.69
CA GLY A 545 -20.80 -7.57 14.91
C GLY A 545 -21.90 -8.64 14.91
N SER A 546 -22.13 -9.31 13.79
CA SER A 546 -23.17 -10.32 13.58
C SER A 546 -22.83 -11.64 14.28
N LEU A 547 -22.78 -11.66 15.61
CA LEU A 547 -22.42 -12.82 16.41
C LEU A 547 -23.59 -13.83 16.49
N PRO A 548 -23.46 -15.06 15.97
CA PRO A 548 -24.52 -16.06 16.08
C PRO A 548 -24.56 -16.71 17.47
N PRO A 549 -25.76 -17.07 17.99
CA PRO A 549 -27.08 -16.92 17.38
C PRO A 549 -27.77 -15.59 17.75
N ALA A 550 -27.07 -14.63 18.34
CA ALA A 550 -27.68 -13.38 18.78
C ALA A 550 -28.19 -12.57 17.59
N PHE A 551 -27.36 -12.40 16.57
CA PHE A 551 -27.65 -11.59 15.38
C PHE A 551 -27.61 -12.42 14.10
N ASP A 552 -28.37 -11.97 13.11
CA ASP A 552 -28.35 -12.57 11.77
C ASP A 552 -27.06 -12.19 11.04
N TRP A 553 -26.75 -12.94 9.99
CA TRP A 553 -25.66 -12.58 9.09
C TRP A 553 -25.94 -11.27 8.37
N THR A 554 -24.86 -10.57 8.03
CA THR A 554 -24.94 -9.37 7.18
C THR A 554 -24.53 -9.74 5.75
N THR A 555 -25.23 -9.18 4.77
CA THR A 555 -24.97 -9.45 3.34
C THR A 555 -24.23 -8.29 2.71
N ILE A 556 -23.08 -8.57 2.08
CA ILE A 556 -22.24 -7.60 1.39
C ILE A 556 -21.91 -8.18 0.02
N ASP A 557 -22.23 -7.45 -1.05
CA ASP A 557 -21.97 -7.85 -2.44
C ASP A 557 -22.44 -9.28 -2.78
N GLY A 558 -23.59 -9.67 -2.23
CA GLY A 558 -24.20 -10.99 -2.46
C GLY A 558 -23.60 -12.14 -1.64
N ARG A 559 -22.62 -11.88 -0.76
CA ARG A 559 -22.04 -12.85 0.18
C ARG A 559 -22.54 -12.61 1.60
N HIS A 560 -22.57 -13.66 2.41
CA HIS A 560 -23.14 -13.64 3.76
C HIS A 560 -22.08 -13.85 4.82
N TYR A 561 -22.05 -12.96 5.82
CA TYR A 561 -20.98 -12.89 6.80
C TYR A 561 -21.48 -12.90 8.25
N TRP A 562 -20.73 -13.58 9.10
CA TRP A 562 -20.86 -13.55 10.56
C TRP A 562 -19.63 -12.95 11.24
N ASP A 563 -19.79 -12.63 12.52
CA ASP A 563 -18.72 -12.15 13.39
C ASP A 563 -17.53 -13.11 13.39
N ALA A 564 -16.34 -12.59 13.10
CA ALA A 564 -15.10 -13.38 13.10
C ALA A 564 -14.69 -13.87 14.49
N GLY A 565 -15.28 -13.33 15.57
CA GLY A 565 -15.10 -13.76 16.94
C GLY A 565 -15.39 -15.25 17.14
N ILE A 566 -16.23 -15.88 16.32
CA ILE A 566 -16.47 -17.34 16.36
C ILE A 566 -15.22 -18.16 15.98
N ILE A 567 -14.28 -17.56 15.24
CA ILE A 567 -12.99 -18.16 14.87
C ILE A 567 -11.85 -17.53 15.68
N SER A 568 -11.77 -16.21 15.73
CA SER A 568 -10.71 -15.44 16.38
C SER A 568 -11.24 -14.12 16.93
N ASN A 569 -11.16 -13.93 18.25
CA ASN A 569 -11.52 -12.66 18.90
C ASN A 569 -10.38 -11.63 18.92
N SER A 570 -9.30 -11.89 18.17
CA SER A 570 -8.22 -10.93 17.93
C SER A 570 -7.90 -10.91 16.44
N PRO A 571 -7.89 -9.74 15.80
CA PRO A 571 -7.49 -9.63 14.39
C PRO A 571 -5.97 -9.58 14.20
N LEU A 572 -5.16 -9.68 15.27
CA LEU A 572 -3.70 -9.46 15.22
C LEU A 572 -2.99 -10.30 14.14
N GLU A 573 -3.24 -11.61 14.06
CA GLU A 573 -2.59 -12.48 13.06
C GLU A 573 -2.95 -12.05 11.63
N ALA A 574 -4.23 -11.82 11.34
CA ALA A 574 -4.70 -11.37 10.03
C ALA A 574 -4.13 -9.99 9.65
N VAL A 575 -4.03 -9.09 10.63
CA VAL A 575 -3.45 -7.75 10.45
C VAL A 575 -1.97 -7.84 10.11
N LEU A 576 -1.18 -8.60 10.89
CA LEU A 576 0.26 -8.73 10.64
C LEU A 576 0.56 -9.45 9.31
N GLN A 577 -0.30 -10.37 8.88
CA GLN A 577 -0.20 -10.95 7.54
C GLN A 577 -0.49 -9.92 6.44
N ARG A 578 -1.46 -9.02 6.64
CA ARG A 578 -1.85 -8.00 5.65
C ARG A 578 -0.86 -6.83 5.56
N VAL A 579 -0.33 -6.36 6.69
CA VAL A 579 0.50 -5.14 6.77
C VAL A 579 1.96 -5.39 7.13
N GLY A 580 2.38 -6.66 7.22
CA GLY A 580 3.71 -7.07 7.65
C GLY A 580 3.87 -7.05 9.17
N SER A 581 4.98 -7.60 9.68
CA SER A 581 5.26 -7.63 11.12
C SER A 581 6.20 -6.52 11.59
N ALA A 582 7.15 -6.11 10.75
CA ALA A 582 8.28 -5.29 11.16
C ALA A 582 7.93 -3.88 11.67
N GLY A 583 8.60 -3.48 12.75
CA GLY A 583 8.70 -2.08 13.20
C GLY A 583 7.41 -1.45 13.71
N LYS A 584 6.42 -2.26 14.06
CA LYS A 584 5.11 -1.76 14.51
C LYS A 584 5.09 -1.56 16.02
N GLN A 585 4.37 -0.54 16.46
CA GLN A 585 4.05 -0.28 17.85
C GLN A 585 2.56 -0.62 18.05
N ILE A 586 2.30 -1.77 18.63
CA ILE A 586 0.97 -2.36 18.73
C ILE A 586 0.43 -2.14 20.14
N TYR A 587 -0.70 -1.47 20.25
CA TYR A 587 -1.49 -1.38 21.48
C TYR A 587 -2.64 -2.36 21.35
N LEU A 588 -2.52 -3.48 22.06
CA LEU A 588 -3.54 -4.52 22.12
C LEU A 588 -4.40 -4.28 23.36
N ILE A 589 -5.69 -3.98 23.14
CA ILE A 589 -6.65 -3.81 24.22
C ILE A 589 -7.36 -5.15 24.43
N ASP A 590 -7.14 -5.76 25.59
CA ASP A 590 -7.57 -7.12 25.90
C ASP A 590 -8.74 -7.09 26.88
N LEU A 591 -9.92 -7.49 26.41
CA LEU A 591 -11.17 -7.39 27.15
C LEU A 591 -11.43 -8.60 28.05
N PHE A 592 -10.76 -9.72 27.78
CA PHE A 592 -11.00 -10.98 28.48
C PHE A 592 -9.81 -11.43 29.32
N THR A 593 -10.06 -11.71 30.60
CA THR A 593 -9.01 -12.12 31.52
C THR A 593 -8.70 -13.60 31.38
N GLY A 594 -7.42 -13.93 31.28
CA GLY A 594 -6.97 -15.33 31.32
C GLY A 594 -7.19 -16.02 32.67
N LYS A 595 -7.39 -15.23 33.74
CA LYS A 595 -7.59 -15.69 35.12
C LYS A 595 -8.91 -15.12 35.66
N ARG A 596 -9.69 -15.95 36.35
CA ARG A 596 -10.93 -15.54 37.04
C ARG A 596 -10.73 -15.81 38.53
N ALA A 597 -11.11 -14.86 39.37
CA ALA A 597 -10.99 -14.99 40.83
C ALA A 597 -12.03 -15.95 41.43
N HIS A 598 -13.20 -16.11 40.79
CA HIS A 598 -14.33 -16.91 41.27
C HIS A 598 -14.71 -18.01 40.26
N MET A 599 -15.18 -19.15 40.77
CA MET A 599 -15.71 -20.24 39.94
C MET A 599 -17.13 -19.91 39.45
N PRO A 600 -17.57 -20.42 38.28
CA PRO A 600 -18.94 -20.25 37.82
C PRO A 600 -19.97 -20.83 38.80
N GLU A 601 -20.99 -20.06 39.15
CA GLU A 601 -22.02 -20.47 40.13
C GLU A 601 -23.39 -20.76 39.48
N ASN A 602 -23.60 -20.29 38.26
CA ASN A 602 -24.83 -20.52 37.49
C ASN A 602 -24.52 -20.78 36.01
N MET A 603 -25.54 -21.19 35.26
CA MET A 603 -25.39 -21.54 33.84
C MET A 603 -24.86 -20.38 32.99
N MET A 604 -25.27 -19.15 33.30
CA MET A 604 -24.78 -17.97 32.57
C MET A 604 -23.30 -17.72 32.82
N ASP A 605 -22.82 -17.92 34.06
CA ASP A 605 -21.39 -17.83 34.37
C ASP A 605 -20.56 -18.90 33.67
N VAL A 606 -21.13 -20.10 33.47
CA VAL A 606 -20.49 -21.18 32.72
C VAL A 606 -20.35 -20.80 31.25
N TYR A 607 -21.40 -20.28 30.62
CA TYR A 607 -21.33 -19.80 29.23
C TYR A 607 -20.33 -18.65 29.07
N SER A 608 -20.39 -17.66 29.96
CA SER A 608 -19.44 -16.53 29.97
C SER A 608 -18.00 -17.01 30.17
N ARG A 609 -17.75 -17.99 31.06
CA ARG A 609 -16.40 -18.55 31.25
C ARG A 609 -15.90 -19.31 30.03
N ARG A 610 -16.79 -20.05 29.35
CA ARG A 610 -16.45 -20.78 28.12
C ARG A 610 -15.97 -19.80 27.05
N GLU A 611 -16.68 -18.69 26.85
CA GLU A 611 -16.29 -17.63 25.91
C GLU A 611 -14.93 -17.03 26.28
N GLU A 612 -14.73 -16.65 27.55
CA GLU A 612 -13.43 -16.16 28.05
C GLU A 612 -12.27 -17.12 27.76
N ILE A 613 -12.46 -18.43 27.95
CA ILE A 613 -11.42 -19.44 27.71
C ILE A 613 -11.10 -19.53 26.21
N ILE A 614 -12.13 -19.61 25.36
CA ILE A 614 -11.96 -19.70 23.90
C ILE A 614 -11.22 -18.46 23.38
N PHE A 615 -11.60 -17.27 23.83
CA PHE A 615 -11.00 -16.02 23.37
C PHE A 615 -9.59 -15.79 23.91
N SER A 616 -9.32 -16.17 25.17
CA SER A 616 -7.99 -15.98 25.78
C SER A 616 -6.92 -16.97 25.30
N GLU A 617 -7.29 -18.21 24.93
CA GLU A 617 -6.33 -19.23 24.51
C GLU A 617 -5.71 -18.94 23.13
N ARG A 618 -6.50 -18.40 22.20
CA ARG A 618 -6.02 -18.11 20.84
C ARG A 618 -5.01 -16.96 20.81
N LEU A 619 -5.23 -15.93 21.64
CA LEU A 619 -4.29 -14.83 21.77
C LEU A 619 -2.93 -15.27 22.34
N ARG A 620 -2.92 -16.24 23.28
CA ARG A 620 -1.66 -16.83 23.76
C ARG A 620 -0.92 -17.56 22.65
N ARG A 621 -1.63 -18.27 21.77
CA ARG A 621 -1.02 -18.96 20.61
C ARG A 621 -0.39 -17.97 19.64
N ASP A 622 -1.05 -16.84 19.36
CA ASP A 622 -0.52 -15.81 18.47
C ASP A 622 0.77 -15.19 19.04
N HIS A 623 0.78 -14.91 20.35
CA HIS A 623 1.97 -14.41 21.03
C HIS A 623 3.13 -15.42 20.98
N ASN A 624 2.87 -16.68 21.32
CA ASN A 624 3.89 -17.74 21.30
C ASN A 624 4.48 -17.93 19.89
N LYS A 625 3.68 -17.82 18.82
CA LYS A 625 4.17 -17.86 17.44
C LYS A 625 5.14 -16.70 17.15
N GLN A 626 4.80 -15.48 17.58
CA GLN A 626 5.65 -14.30 17.38
C GLN A 626 6.97 -14.41 18.14
N ASP A 627 6.93 -14.83 19.40
CA ASP A 627 8.14 -15.06 20.21
C ASP A 627 9.05 -16.13 19.58
N LEU A 628 8.44 -17.18 19.04
CA LEU A 628 9.16 -18.22 18.32
C LEU A 628 9.82 -17.68 17.04
N LEU A 629 9.11 -16.88 16.23
CA LEU A 629 9.67 -16.25 15.05
C LEU A 629 10.85 -15.33 15.40
N MET A 630 10.71 -14.49 16.42
CA MET A 630 11.79 -13.62 16.90
C MET A 630 13.00 -14.42 17.42
N SER A 631 12.75 -15.52 18.12
CA SER A 631 13.80 -16.43 18.58
C SER A 631 14.55 -17.07 17.41
N HIS A 632 13.84 -17.51 16.36
CA HIS A 632 14.47 -18.03 15.14
C HIS A 632 15.31 -16.97 14.43
N ARG A 633 14.82 -15.74 14.31
CA ARG A 633 15.58 -14.63 13.70
C ARG A 633 16.87 -14.36 14.49
N ARG A 634 16.76 -14.28 15.82
CA ARG A 634 17.92 -14.07 16.68
C ARG A 634 18.95 -15.20 16.55
N LEU A 635 18.48 -16.45 16.46
CA LEU A 635 19.35 -17.60 16.19
C LEU A 635 20.05 -17.47 14.83
N ILE A 636 19.32 -17.09 13.78
CA ILE A 636 19.91 -16.86 12.45
C ILE A 636 20.95 -15.75 12.51
N GLU A 637 20.67 -14.61 13.16
CA GLU A 637 21.66 -13.53 13.31
C GLU A 637 22.90 -13.97 14.09
N GLN A 638 22.73 -14.77 15.16
CA GLN A 638 23.85 -15.35 15.91
C GLN A 638 24.68 -16.30 15.04
N LEU A 639 24.05 -17.13 14.21
CA LEU A 639 24.75 -18.00 13.26
C LEU A 639 25.48 -17.18 12.18
N MET A 640 24.84 -16.14 11.66
CA MET A 640 25.42 -15.22 10.68
C MET A 640 26.65 -14.49 11.24
N ALA A 641 26.66 -14.17 12.53
CA ALA A 641 27.80 -13.55 13.21
C ALA A 641 29.02 -14.50 13.33
N GLN A 642 28.82 -15.82 13.21
CA GLN A 642 29.91 -16.81 13.22
C GLN A 642 30.51 -17.06 11.82
N LEU A 643 29.88 -16.57 10.76
CA LEU A 643 30.38 -16.71 9.39
C LEU A 643 31.47 -15.68 9.11
N SER A 644 32.44 -16.04 8.25
CA SER A 644 33.36 -15.06 7.66
C SER A 644 32.58 -14.04 6.82
N ALA A 645 33.06 -12.79 6.77
CA ALA A 645 32.37 -11.69 6.09
C ALA A 645 31.90 -12.06 4.67
N ASP A 646 32.76 -12.69 3.88
CA ASP A 646 32.47 -13.10 2.50
C ASP A 646 31.32 -14.15 2.39
N LYS A 647 31.24 -15.08 3.35
CA LYS A 647 30.16 -16.07 3.41
C LYS A 647 28.86 -15.45 3.91
N ALA A 648 28.96 -14.56 4.90
CA ALA A 648 27.81 -13.83 5.41
C ALA A 648 27.18 -12.95 4.32
N ASP A 649 27.98 -12.27 3.52
CA ASP A 649 27.49 -11.42 2.44
C ASP A 649 26.85 -12.22 1.31
N ARG A 650 27.38 -13.41 1.01
CA ARG A 650 26.73 -14.36 0.10
C ARG A 650 25.38 -14.83 0.60
N VAL A 651 25.24 -15.14 1.90
CA VAL A 651 23.93 -15.53 2.46
C VAL A 651 22.97 -14.34 2.52
N ARG A 652 23.46 -13.13 2.81
CA ARG A 652 22.64 -11.90 2.80
C ARG A 652 22.14 -11.49 1.43
N SER A 653 22.80 -11.92 0.35
CA SER A 653 22.36 -11.68 -1.02
C SER A 653 21.34 -12.71 -1.52
N GLU A 654 21.15 -13.82 -0.79
CA GLU A 654 20.12 -14.81 -1.13
C GLU A 654 18.71 -14.20 -1.01
N PRO A 655 17.83 -14.37 -2.02
CA PRO A 655 16.50 -13.78 -2.01
C PRO A 655 15.66 -14.17 -0.78
N LEU A 656 15.75 -15.41 -0.33
CA LEU A 656 15.01 -15.91 0.83
C LEU A 656 15.49 -15.25 2.13
N TYR A 657 16.80 -15.01 2.28
CA TYR A 657 17.34 -14.29 3.43
C TYR A 657 16.86 -12.84 3.41
N GLN A 658 16.88 -12.17 2.25
CA GLN A 658 16.38 -10.80 2.15
C GLN A 658 14.89 -10.68 2.44
N GLN A 659 14.11 -11.67 2.03
CA GLN A 659 12.67 -11.75 2.30
C GLN A 659 12.39 -11.99 3.79
N LEU A 660 13.04 -12.98 4.40
CA LEU A 660 12.76 -13.36 5.79
C LEU A 660 13.46 -12.44 6.80
N MET A 661 14.73 -12.11 6.58
CA MET A 661 15.58 -11.39 7.54
C MET A 661 15.69 -9.89 7.24
N GLY A 662 15.22 -9.42 6.08
CA GLY A 662 15.31 -8.01 5.70
C GLY A 662 14.32 -7.07 6.39
N GLU A 663 13.29 -7.61 7.05
CA GLU A 663 12.39 -6.86 7.95
C GLU A 663 13.13 -6.52 9.26
N THR A 664 13.80 -5.36 9.35
CA THR A 664 14.82 -5.11 10.39
C THR A 664 14.35 -4.46 11.68
N ALA A 665 13.12 -3.92 11.75
CA ALA A 665 12.65 -3.22 12.94
C ALA A 665 11.83 -4.16 13.85
N ALA A 666 12.15 -4.19 15.15
CA ALA A 666 11.42 -5.00 16.12
C ALA A 666 10.02 -4.46 16.35
N THR A 667 9.04 -5.36 16.44
CA THR A 667 7.65 -5.05 16.81
C THR A 667 7.54 -4.94 18.33
N GLN A 668 6.94 -3.86 18.81
CA GLN A 668 6.64 -3.67 20.22
C GLN A 668 5.14 -3.89 20.45
N ILE A 669 4.78 -4.74 21.40
CA ILE A 669 3.38 -4.99 21.78
C ILE A 669 3.17 -4.53 23.21
N THR A 670 2.39 -3.47 23.38
CA THR A 670 1.90 -2.98 24.66
C THR A 670 0.50 -3.52 24.88
N ARG A 671 0.29 -4.27 25.97
CA ARG A 671 -1.01 -4.86 26.30
C ARG A 671 -1.69 -4.04 27.39
N ILE A 672 -2.91 -3.63 27.12
CA ILE A 672 -3.80 -2.96 28.08
C ILE A 672 -4.93 -3.95 28.36
N MET A 673 -4.84 -4.65 29.49
CA MET A 673 -5.74 -5.76 29.81
C MET A 673 -6.71 -5.34 30.89
N ARG A 674 -8.01 -5.52 30.64
CA ARG A 674 -9.04 -5.37 31.68
C ARG A 674 -8.73 -6.33 32.82
N GLU A 675 -8.72 -5.86 34.06
CA GLU A 675 -8.50 -6.74 35.21
C GLU A 675 -9.82 -7.33 35.75
N SER A 676 -9.74 -8.52 36.34
CA SER A 676 -10.87 -9.09 37.06
C SER A 676 -10.83 -8.58 38.49
N ASN A 677 -11.77 -7.71 38.88
CA ASN A 677 -11.88 -7.25 40.26
C ASN A 677 -12.39 -8.41 41.15
N PRO A 678 -11.67 -8.82 42.21
CA PRO A 678 -12.11 -9.86 43.14
C PRO A 678 -13.36 -9.47 43.96
N GLU A 679 -13.58 -8.18 44.21
CA GLU A 679 -14.70 -7.73 45.06
C GLU A 679 -16.02 -7.56 44.29
N ASN A 680 -16.00 -7.73 42.96
CA ASN A 680 -17.19 -7.60 42.12
C ASN A 680 -17.35 -8.83 41.21
N PRO A 681 -18.55 -9.45 41.14
CA PRO A 681 -18.81 -10.49 40.15
C PRO A 681 -18.60 -9.89 38.75
N PRO A 682 -18.01 -10.59 37.78
CA PRO A 682 -17.69 -10.02 36.48
C PRO A 682 -18.95 -9.40 35.86
N SER A 683 -18.84 -8.13 35.42
CA SER A 683 -19.87 -7.52 34.57
C SER A 683 -20.04 -8.39 33.35
N ARG A 684 -21.23 -8.49 32.77
CA ARG A 684 -21.46 -9.38 31.63
C ARG A 684 -21.16 -8.63 30.34
N ALA A 685 -20.69 -9.33 29.30
CA ALA A 685 -20.45 -8.72 27.98
C ALA A 685 -21.72 -8.09 27.36
N TYR A 686 -22.91 -8.39 27.89
CA TYR A 686 -24.19 -7.82 27.46
C TYR A 686 -24.80 -6.82 28.46
N ASP A 687 -24.07 -6.43 29.52
CA ASP A 687 -24.52 -5.43 30.48
C ASP A 687 -24.19 -4.00 29.97
N PHE A 688 -25.06 -3.49 29.12
CA PHE A 688 -25.03 -2.12 28.60
C PHE A 688 -25.63 -1.08 29.56
N SER A 689 -25.82 -1.40 30.84
CA SER A 689 -26.34 -0.41 31.80
C SER A 689 -25.39 0.75 31.98
N ARG A 690 -25.94 1.96 32.11
CA ARG A 690 -25.14 3.20 32.19
C ARG A 690 -24.08 3.20 33.30
N PRO A 691 -24.34 2.73 34.53
CA PRO A 691 -23.30 2.63 35.56
C PRO A 691 -22.15 1.69 35.16
N THR A 692 -22.47 0.55 34.52
CA THR A 692 -21.45 -0.41 34.05
C THR A 692 -20.61 0.19 32.93
N VAL A 693 -21.23 0.84 31.93
CA VAL A 693 -20.51 1.50 30.83
C VAL A 693 -19.56 2.58 31.34
N VAL A 694 -20.04 3.47 32.22
CA VAL A 694 -19.21 4.52 32.84
C VAL A 694 -18.03 3.91 33.60
N LYS A 695 -18.28 2.85 34.38
CA LYS A 695 -17.23 2.19 35.14
C LYS A 695 -16.17 1.52 34.25
N LEU A 696 -16.60 0.89 33.16
CA LEU A 696 -15.68 0.28 32.19
C LEU A 696 -14.79 1.34 31.52
N ILE A 697 -15.35 2.50 31.15
CA ILE A 697 -14.56 3.62 30.60
C ILE A 697 -13.52 4.10 31.63
N GLU A 698 -13.93 4.31 32.88
CA GLU A 698 -13.00 4.70 33.95
C GLU A 698 -11.88 3.68 34.15
N ASP A 699 -12.22 2.40 34.25
CA ASP A 699 -11.26 1.31 34.45
C ASP A 699 -10.28 1.20 33.27
N GLY A 700 -10.78 1.38 32.04
CA GLY A 700 -9.96 1.42 30.81
C GLY A 700 -8.95 2.55 30.82
N TYR A 701 -9.40 3.75 31.21
CA TYR A 701 -8.55 4.93 31.31
C TYR A 701 -7.43 4.74 32.34
N LEU A 702 -7.77 4.30 33.55
CA LEU A 702 -6.80 4.10 34.63
C LEU A 702 -5.78 3.00 34.26
N THR A 703 -6.24 1.87 33.74
CA THR A 703 -5.36 0.76 33.34
C THR A 703 -4.38 1.18 32.26
N ALA A 704 -4.86 1.86 31.22
CA ALA A 704 -4.01 2.34 30.13
C ALA A 704 -2.97 3.34 30.65
N LYS A 705 -3.37 4.27 31.51
CA LYS A 705 -2.47 5.25 32.13
C LYS A 705 -1.36 4.57 32.95
N ASP A 706 -1.70 3.57 33.75
CA ASP A 706 -0.72 2.83 34.56
C ASP A 706 0.28 2.06 33.67
N VAL A 707 -0.21 1.40 32.61
CA VAL A 707 0.63 0.70 31.63
C VAL A 707 1.58 1.66 30.91
N LEU A 708 1.09 2.83 30.50
CA LEU A 708 1.90 3.85 29.82
C LEU A 708 2.97 4.45 30.74
N GLN A 709 2.65 4.68 32.02
CA GLN A 709 3.63 5.14 33.02
C GLN A 709 4.70 4.08 33.30
N ALA A 710 4.30 2.81 33.45
CA ALA A 710 5.24 1.71 33.67
C ALA A 710 6.20 1.52 32.48
N THR A 711 5.71 1.76 31.25
CA THR A 711 6.52 1.68 30.03
C THR A 711 7.53 2.83 29.95
N LYS A 712 7.12 4.06 30.28
CA LYS A 712 8.00 5.25 30.29
C LYS A 712 9.15 5.18 31.30
N ASN A 713 8.99 4.42 32.38
CA ASN A 713 10.04 4.21 33.39
C ASN A 713 11.07 3.13 32.99
N ARG A 714 10.83 2.39 31.89
CA ARG A 714 11.73 1.34 31.37
C ARG A 714 12.59 1.81 30.19
N GLU A 715 12.22 2.91 29.54
CA GLU A 715 13.01 3.62 28.51
C GLU A 715 13.93 4.66 29.16
#